data_AF-A0A3A8WIU5-F1
#
_entry.id   AF-A0A3A8WIU5-F1
#
_cell.length_a   1.000
_cell.length_b   1.000
_cell.length_c   1.000
_cell.angle_alpha   90.00
_cell.angle_beta   90.00
_cell.angle_gamma   90.00
#
_symmetry.space_group_name_H-M   'P 1'
#
loop_
_entity.id
_entity.type
_entity.pdbx_description
1 polymer ?
#
loop_
_entity_poly.entity_id
_entity_poly.type
_entity_poly.pdbx_seq_one_letter_code
_entity_poly.pdbx_strand_id
1 'polypeptide(L)'
;MMKKICSVLVTFSLIIGLFVVQGRSAEAGAPGGIAGNGTGGISIDINAAPYTDYANIPNWGQYAYGASGCAWFASARVNQLTGANCTIYSGKSWYNSAYATFGFSRGSVLNAKALACYENHVAVVESVNGDKAVVSEGGYTSVNASNGYCVIHELSKAQIESARGGGFLGYVYLTGGAPQPAAGLSYSNLHTTFVDTWNAGLYGYIDNPGRLTVSEVGVFIWDSAGTLVVNHKENCGLKTSYVEQQLNIVGEALPSGLKSGESYTYQMYAVANGTTYKSDIGTFTIVDNEKPKVSNVEVSDVSSDGYTVSCVVTDNHDVALVKFPVWTYANGQDDLQKDWVTNSKYSGIKDGDKYTFRVNISDHNNESGIYRTEIYAWDKAGNQSDGIAVDTEVPEKNKVPEPTPEVVVSPSPAPATEPPFVQTPTITPEPDNVQSSNYLNSYVTNLADTSVTLKATIPLQYMEEWGVYFGKNPSNLKRYFGNTPDYNVTSMTFSFTEDIFPDTTYYYYFYYSTGTKTAASKLYSFTTNKSNSSSNRDFESVMTTNLTDTEASFKVTIPSCYVDSCGYYFGTDSNNLQKNVIANPGKNISWMTFARNDLSPNTTYYFYIYYVTETRTVVSKLYQFTTEPGKSKPSEAAAPEKVVLYTPYSNKKKTMYVEWRMDSNADGYQIQYSTDKRFKSAKKVTVASWNVNSKKITKLKSKKRYYVRIRAYKNSAGNKLYGEWSVVKSCKIK
;
A
#
# COMPACT_ATOMS: atom_id res chain seq x y z
N MET A 1 0.89 24.66 -66.17
CA MET A 1 -0.17 25.71 -66.21
C MET A 1 -1.19 25.33 -65.14
N MET A 2 -1.61 26.12 -64.15
CA MET A 2 -1.55 27.55 -63.87
C MET A 2 -1.78 27.78 -62.35
N LYS A 3 -1.10 28.80 -61.79
CA LYS A 3 -1.56 29.80 -60.77
C LYS A 3 -1.86 29.32 -59.32
N LYS A 4 -1.05 29.76 -58.32
CA LYS A 4 -1.18 30.99 -57.44
C LYS A 4 -2.22 30.77 -56.31
N ILE A 5 -2.03 31.02 -55.00
CA ILE A 5 -1.51 32.20 -54.27
C ILE A 5 -1.34 31.90 -52.74
N CYS A 6 -0.37 32.60 -52.13
CA CYS A 6 -0.13 33.07 -50.74
C CYS A 6 -0.91 32.57 -49.51
N SER A 7 -0.20 32.39 -48.36
CA SER A 7 -0.07 33.42 -47.29
C SER A 7 0.91 32.96 -46.18
N VAL A 8 2.05 33.63 -46.05
CA VAL A 8 2.44 34.57 -44.96
C VAL A 8 2.67 33.91 -43.58
N LEU A 9 3.94 33.68 -43.25
CA LEU A 9 4.46 33.50 -41.89
C LEU A 9 5.34 34.72 -41.58
N VAL A 10 4.88 35.56 -40.64
CA VAL A 10 5.65 36.66 -40.07
C VAL A 10 6.43 36.11 -38.87
N THR A 11 7.75 36.10 -38.98
CA THR A 11 8.70 35.76 -37.93
C THR A 11 8.77 36.92 -36.93
N PHE A 12 8.31 36.71 -35.70
CA PHE A 12 8.58 37.62 -34.59
C PHE A 12 9.82 37.11 -33.84
N SER A 13 10.94 37.79 -34.07
CA SER A 13 12.15 37.68 -33.24
C SER A 13 11.86 38.24 -31.86
N LEU A 14 11.63 37.35 -30.87
CA LEU A 14 11.61 37.73 -29.47
C LEU A 14 12.96 37.41 -28.84
N ILE A 15 13.60 38.47 -28.39
CA ILE A 15 14.87 38.56 -27.69
C ILE A 15 14.94 37.46 -26.62
N ILE A 16 15.85 36.51 -26.82
CA ILE A 16 16.28 35.56 -25.80
C ILE A 16 17.02 36.38 -24.75
N GLY A 17 16.29 36.83 -23.74
CA GLY A 17 16.84 37.10 -22.43
C GLY A 17 17.33 35.76 -21.89
N LEU A 18 18.59 35.44 -22.21
CA LEU A 18 19.32 34.34 -21.62
C LEU A 18 19.47 34.68 -20.12
N PHE A 19 18.46 34.36 -19.32
CA PHE A 19 18.70 34.09 -17.91
C PHE A 19 19.53 32.83 -17.88
N VAL A 20 20.84 33.01 -18.04
CA VAL A 20 21.79 32.16 -17.34
C VAL A 20 21.40 32.36 -15.87
N VAL A 21 20.55 31.48 -15.34
CA VAL A 21 20.69 31.12 -13.94
C VAL A 21 22.08 30.52 -13.91
N GLN A 22 23.07 31.38 -13.65
CA GLN A 22 24.29 30.93 -13.04
C GLN A 22 23.79 30.37 -11.71
N GLY A 23 23.46 29.07 -11.71
CA GLY A 23 23.77 28.28 -10.53
C GLY A 23 25.19 28.69 -10.23
N ARG A 24 25.42 29.29 -9.06
CA ARG A 24 26.78 29.51 -8.61
C ARG A 24 27.42 28.12 -8.72
N SER A 25 28.24 27.91 -9.74
CA SER A 25 29.28 26.92 -9.67
C SER A 25 29.95 27.23 -8.35
N ALA A 26 29.87 26.30 -7.40
CA ALA A 26 30.71 26.36 -6.23
C ALA A 26 32.13 26.42 -6.79
N GLU A 27 32.71 27.61 -6.86
CA GLU A 27 34.15 27.74 -6.99
C GLU A 27 34.69 26.89 -5.83
N ALA A 28 35.54 25.92 -6.16
CA ALA A 28 36.17 25.05 -5.17
C ALA A 28 36.71 25.93 -4.05
N GLY A 29 36.09 25.88 -2.87
CA GLY A 29 36.50 26.70 -1.73
C GLY A 29 37.91 26.36 -1.24
N ALA A 30 38.43 25.21 -1.69
CA ALA A 30 39.77 24.72 -1.44
C ALA A 30 40.39 24.12 -2.72
N PRO A 31 41.02 24.92 -3.61
CA PRO A 31 41.62 24.43 -4.85
C PRO A 31 42.72 23.37 -4.64
N GLY A 32 43.39 23.38 -3.48
CA GLY A 32 44.37 22.38 -3.09
C GLY A 32 43.79 21.09 -2.48
N GLY A 33 42.46 20.98 -2.35
CA GLY A 33 41.81 19.87 -1.62
C GLY A 33 42.20 19.82 -0.14
N ILE A 34 41.91 18.74 0.56
CA ILE A 34 42.30 18.61 1.97
C ILE A 34 43.83 18.42 2.11
N ALA A 35 44.47 19.12 3.06
CA ALA A 35 45.89 18.92 3.32
C ALA A 35 46.15 17.51 3.87
N GLY A 36 47.23 16.86 3.43
CA GLY A 36 47.56 15.50 3.89
C GLY A 36 46.63 14.39 3.35
N ASN A 37 45.91 14.65 2.26
CA ASN A 37 45.04 13.66 1.63
C ASN A 37 45.78 12.34 1.33
N GLY A 38 45.17 11.20 1.65
CA GLY A 38 45.79 9.87 1.55
C GLY A 38 46.51 9.39 2.81
N THR A 39 46.72 10.24 3.83
CA THR A 39 47.32 9.85 5.10
C THR A 39 46.55 8.69 5.75
N GLY A 40 47.27 7.62 6.11
CA GLY A 40 46.66 6.42 6.70
C GLY A 40 45.65 5.71 5.79
N GLY A 41 45.74 5.91 4.47
CA GLY A 41 44.80 5.37 3.50
C GLY A 41 43.46 6.13 3.43
N ILE A 42 43.34 7.28 4.10
CA ILE A 42 42.12 8.09 4.11
C ILE A 42 42.18 9.11 2.98
N SER A 43 41.30 8.97 2.00
CA SER A 43 41.09 9.96 0.93
C SER A 43 39.76 10.69 1.13
N ILE A 44 39.80 12.03 1.12
CA ILE A 44 38.62 12.88 1.28
C ILE A 44 38.63 13.93 0.17
N ASP A 45 37.60 13.90 -0.68
CA ASP A 45 37.34 14.98 -1.62
C ASP A 45 36.40 16.00 -0.97
N ILE A 46 36.99 17.06 -0.42
CA ILE A 46 36.24 18.13 0.23
C ILE A 46 35.51 19.04 -0.76
N ASN A 47 35.75 18.91 -2.07
CA ASN A 47 35.07 19.69 -3.11
C ASN A 47 33.94 18.89 -3.80
N ALA A 48 33.57 17.73 -3.26
CA ALA A 48 32.46 16.90 -3.73
C ALA A 48 31.38 16.73 -2.65
N ALA A 49 30.20 16.26 -3.04
CA ALA A 49 29.17 15.87 -2.09
C ALA A 49 29.71 14.77 -1.14
N PRO A 50 29.41 14.84 0.17
CA PRO A 50 28.43 15.74 0.80
C PRO A 50 28.99 17.14 1.18
N TYR A 51 30.29 17.40 1.09
CA TYR A 51 30.89 18.66 1.55
C TYR A 51 30.33 19.90 0.86
N THR A 52 30.13 19.82 -0.46
CA THR A 52 29.49 20.88 -1.25
C THR A 52 28.04 21.12 -0.86
N ASP A 53 27.31 20.07 -0.52
CA ASP A 53 25.89 20.18 -0.13
C ASP A 53 25.78 20.91 1.21
N TYR A 54 26.64 20.54 2.16
CA TYR A 54 26.76 21.20 3.45
C TYR A 54 27.24 22.65 3.30
N ALA A 55 28.19 22.93 2.39
CA ALA A 55 28.63 24.31 2.11
C ALA A 55 27.48 25.19 1.56
N ASN A 56 26.46 24.59 0.95
CA ASN A 56 25.31 25.30 0.38
C ASN A 56 24.13 25.49 1.35
N ILE A 57 24.21 25.01 2.60
CA ILE A 57 23.15 25.20 3.59
C ILE A 57 23.07 26.69 3.99
N PRO A 58 21.92 27.38 3.80
CA PRO A 58 21.78 28.79 4.15
C PRO A 58 22.11 29.08 5.63
N ASN A 59 22.82 30.17 5.91
CA ASN A 59 23.21 30.66 7.25
C ASN A 59 24.17 29.77 8.06
N TRP A 60 24.51 28.56 7.58
CA TRP A 60 25.47 27.67 8.24
C TRP A 60 26.66 27.33 7.33
N GLY A 61 26.41 27.11 6.03
CA GLY A 61 27.44 26.84 5.03
C GLY A 61 28.47 27.96 4.86
N GLN A 62 28.20 29.16 5.40
CA GLN A 62 29.15 30.29 5.47
C GLN A 62 30.46 29.97 6.22
N TYR A 63 30.48 28.93 7.05
CA TYR A 63 31.69 28.48 7.76
C TYR A 63 32.51 27.46 6.95
N ALA A 64 32.00 27.02 5.79
CA ALA A 64 32.70 26.08 4.94
C ALA A 64 34.05 26.64 4.47
N TYR A 65 35.05 25.76 4.40
CA TYR A 65 36.41 26.12 3.97
C TYR A 65 37.04 27.29 4.73
N GLY A 66 36.58 27.58 5.95
CA GLY A 66 37.06 28.69 6.78
C GLY A 66 37.74 28.26 8.06
N ALA A 67 38.43 29.21 8.71
CA ALA A 67 39.13 29.00 9.99
C ALA A 67 38.20 28.58 11.16
N SER A 68 36.89 28.78 11.03
CA SER A 68 35.87 28.31 12.00
C SER A 68 35.03 27.14 11.47
N GLY A 69 35.50 26.47 10.40
CA GLY A 69 34.77 25.43 9.68
C GLY A 69 34.80 24.03 10.27
N CYS A 70 35.25 23.84 11.52
CA CYS A 70 35.39 22.52 12.13
C CYS A 70 34.06 21.77 12.21
N ALA A 71 32.99 22.47 12.62
CA ALA A 71 31.65 21.90 12.69
C ALA A 71 31.08 21.61 11.29
N TRP A 72 31.41 22.45 10.29
CA TRP A 72 31.05 22.19 8.90
C TRP A 72 31.67 20.91 8.37
N PHE A 73 32.99 20.80 8.49
CA PHE A 73 33.72 19.65 8.02
C PHE A 73 33.26 18.37 8.72
N ALA A 74 33.12 18.41 10.05
CA ALA A 74 32.67 17.25 10.82
C ALA A 74 31.25 16.82 10.44
N SER A 75 30.34 17.76 10.16
CA SER A 75 28.97 17.43 9.72
C SER A 75 28.96 16.68 8.38
N ALA A 76 29.68 17.21 7.39
CA ALA A 76 29.80 16.59 6.09
C ALA A 76 30.50 15.22 6.18
N ARG A 77 31.56 15.11 7.00
CA ARG A 77 32.28 13.85 7.17
C ARG A 77 31.44 12.80 7.90
N VAL A 78 30.65 13.17 8.91
CA VAL A 78 29.71 12.23 9.55
C VAL A 78 28.68 11.72 8.55
N ASN A 79 28.12 12.61 7.73
CA ASN A 79 27.22 12.18 6.66
C ASN A 79 27.90 11.22 5.68
N GLN A 80 29.13 11.53 5.26
CA GLN A 80 29.90 10.66 4.36
C GLN A 80 30.23 9.30 4.99
N LEU A 81 30.47 9.25 6.30
CA LEU A 81 30.83 8.02 7.01
C LEU A 81 29.63 7.16 7.42
N THR A 82 28.46 7.76 7.60
CA THR A 82 27.32 7.10 8.26
C THR A 82 25.98 7.22 7.52
N GLY A 83 25.90 8.08 6.50
CA GLY A 83 24.63 8.48 5.87
C GLY A 83 23.76 9.41 6.73
N ALA A 84 24.11 9.65 8.00
CA ALA A 84 23.35 10.52 8.88
C ALA A 84 23.48 11.98 8.43
N ASN A 85 22.38 12.56 7.95
CA ASN A 85 22.35 13.97 7.57
C ASN A 85 22.22 14.86 8.81
N CYS A 86 23.35 15.13 9.48
CA CYS A 86 23.38 15.92 10.71
C CYS A 86 24.12 17.26 10.55
N THR A 87 23.53 18.34 11.06
CA THR A 87 24.18 19.64 11.18
C THR A 87 24.76 19.81 12.58
N ILE A 88 26.08 19.76 12.70
CA ILE A 88 26.82 20.04 13.94
C ILE A 88 26.94 21.55 14.09
N TYR A 89 26.47 22.08 15.22
CA TYR A 89 26.55 23.51 15.54
C TYR A 89 27.78 23.84 16.42
N SER A 90 28.17 22.93 17.32
CA SER A 90 29.42 23.05 18.09
C SER A 90 29.80 21.69 18.67
N GLY A 91 31.10 21.48 18.93
CA GLY A 91 31.58 20.26 19.60
C GLY A 91 30.91 20.04 20.95
N LYS A 92 30.70 21.11 21.73
CA LYS A 92 30.03 21.07 23.03
C LYS A 92 28.56 20.69 22.97
N SER A 93 27.79 21.33 22.08
CA SER A 93 26.36 21.01 21.89
C SER A 93 26.20 19.58 21.38
N TRP A 94 27.07 19.18 20.44
CA TRP A 94 27.08 17.84 19.90
C TRP A 94 27.36 16.79 20.97
N TYR A 95 28.40 16.97 21.79
CA TYR A 95 28.77 16.04 22.86
C TYR A 95 27.73 15.93 23.98
N ASN A 96 27.05 17.04 24.32
CA ASN A 96 26.12 17.07 25.44
C ASN A 96 24.80 16.37 25.15
N SER A 97 24.24 16.54 23.94
CA SER A 97 22.90 16.04 23.66
C SER A 97 22.61 15.68 22.20
N ALA A 98 23.15 16.38 21.21
CA ALA A 98 22.68 16.22 19.83
C ALA A 98 23.03 14.86 19.20
N TYR A 99 24.14 14.24 19.59
CA TYR A 99 24.52 12.91 19.09
C TYR A 99 23.44 11.83 19.27
N ALA A 100 22.66 11.90 20.36
CA ALA A 100 21.68 10.88 20.70
C ALA A 100 20.48 10.85 19.74
N THR A 101 20.15 11.97 19.08
CA THR A 101 19.04 12.01 18.10
C THR A 101 19.36 11.26 16.82
N PHE A 102 20.63 10.95 16.60
CA PHE A 102 21.14 10.19 15.44
C PHE A 102 21.54 8.76 15.82
N GLY A 103 21.18 8.29 17.02
CA GLY A 103 21.48 6.93 17.48
C GLY A 103 22.94 6.69 17.86
N PHE A 104 23.76 7.74 17.93
CA PHE A 104 25.16 7.61 18.35
C PHE A 104 25.31 7.48 19.86
N SER A 105 26.47 7.00 20.30
CA SER A 105 26.83 6.91 21.71
C SER A 105 28.06 7.78 22.01
N ARG A 106 28.36 8.05 23.28
CA ARG A 106 29.54 8.81 23.69
C ARG A 106 30.35 8.09 24.75
N GLY A 107 31.63 8.42 24.87
CA GLY A 107 32.52 7.86 25.87
C GLY A 107 33.86 8.59 25.95
N SER A 108 34.84 7.91 26.53
CA SER A 108 36.17 8.46 26.85
C SER A 108 37.33 7.63 26.28
N VAL A 109 37.03 6.60 25.51
CA VAL A 109 38.03 5.73 24.87
C VAL A 109 38.26 6.21 23.44
N LEU A 110 39.52 6.42 23.07
CA LEU A 110 39.93 6.71 21.69
C LEU A 110 39.53 5.52 20.79
N ASN A 111 38.72 5.79 19.78
CA ASN A 111 38.22 4.77 18.85
C ASN A 111 38.14 5.37 17.44
N ALA A 112 38.35 4.54 16.42
CA ALA A 112 38.13 4.91 15.04
C ALA A 112 36.65 5.20 14.79
N LYS A 113 36.37 6.02 13.77
CA LYS A 113 35.02 6.46 13.41
C LYS A 113 34.30 7.09 14.61
N ALA A 114 34.99 8.03 15.25
CA ALA A 114 34.45 8.82 16.35
C ALA A 114 34.66 10.30 16.09
N LEU A 115 33.85 11.16 16.70
CA LEU A 115 34.16 12.57 16.82
C LEU A 115 34.88 12.81 18.14
N ALA A 116 36.04 13.45 18.08
CA ALA A 116 36.68 14.07 19.23
C ALA A 116 36.06 15.45 19.44
N CYS A 117 35.37 15.65 20.58
CA CYS A 117 34.64 16.88 20.87
C CYS A 117 35.37 17.74 21.89
N TYR A 118 35.43 19.05 21.62
CA TYR A 118 36.01 20.06 22.50
C TYR A 118 34.98 21.18 22.70
N GLU A 119 35.27 22.12 23.61
CA GLU A 119 34.33 23.23 23.87
C GLU A 119 34.03 24.08 22.64
N ASN A 120 35.03 24.44 21.83
CA ASN A 120 34.84 25.22 20.59
C ASN A 120 35.47 24.55 19.35
N HIS A 121 35.68 23.23 19.38
CA HIS A 121 36.21 22.48 18.24
C HIS A 121 35.60 21.09 18.12
N VAL A 122 35.69 20.49 16.95
CA VAL A 122 35.33 19.10 16.69
C VAL A 122 36.22 18.54 15.58
N ALA A 123 36.72 17.33 15.77
CA ALA A 123 37.57 16.61 14.82
C ALA A 123 37.09 15.17 14.66
N VAL A 124 37.39 14.53 13.53
CA VAL A 124 36.98 13.16 13.21
C VAL A 124 38.17 12.23 13.38
N VAL A 125 38.04 11.23 14.25
CA VAL A 125 39.01 10.13 14.38
C VAL A 125 38.72 9.11 13.29
N GLU A 126 39.60 9.01 12.29
CA GLU A 126 39.41 8.18 11.10
C GLU A 126 39.82 6.73 11.32
N SER A 127 40.98 6.53 11.95
CA SER A 127 41.57 5.24 12.29
C SER A 127 42.43 5.36 13.54
N VAL A 128 42.62 4.25 14.26
CA VAL A 128 43.44 4.20 15.48
C VAL A 128 44.44 3.05 15.35
N ASN A 129 45.69 3.31 15.71
CA ASN A 129 46.76 2.32 15.78
C ASN A 129 47.55 2.54 17.09
N GLY A 130 47.24 1.72 18.10
CA GLY A 130 47.79 1.89 19.45
C GLY A 130 47.44 3.26 20.04
N ASP A 131 48.47 3.99 20.49
CA ASP A 131 48.33 5.34 21.06
C ASP A 131 48.34 6.46 20.01
N LYS A 132 48.16 6.14 18.73
CA LYS A 132 48.07 7.11 17.65
C LYS A 132 46.76 6.95 16.88
N ALA A 133 46.32 8.03 16.25
CA ALA A 133 45.17 8.01 15.36
C ALA A 133 45.37 8.94 14.17
N VAL A 134 44.80 8.55 13.04
CA VAL A 134 44.62 9.46 11.91
C VAL A 134 43.36 10.27 12.17
N VAL A 135 43.49 11.58 12.11
CA VAL A 135 42.43 12.55 12.39
C VAL A 135 42.21 13.40 11.15
N SER A 136 40.94 13.58 10.77
CA SER A 136 40.53 14.55 9.77
C SER A 136 39.72 15.68 10.42
N GLU A 137 40.00 16.92 10.06
CA GLU A 137 39.32 18.07 10.65
C GLU A 137 39.36 19.32 9.76
N GLY A 138 38.36 20.19 9.95
CA GLY A 138 38.30 21.53 9.36
C GLY A 138 38.57 22.62 10.39
N GLY A 139 38.77 23.87 9.95
CA GLY A 139 39.11 24.99 10.84
C GLY A 139 40.53 24.89 11.44
N TYR A 140 41.42 24.10 10.84
CA TYR A 140 42.79 23.94 11.30
C TYR A 140 43.68 25.07 10.78
N THR A 141 43.93 26.08 11.60
CA THR A 141 44.57 27.35 11.21
C THR A 141 46.04 27.24 10.78
N SER A 142 46.70 26.11 11.05
CA SER A 142 48.06 25.85 10.53
C SER A 142 48.07 25.41 9.06
N VAL A 143 46.89 25.19 8.47
CA VAL A 143 46.70 24.92 7.04
C VAL A 143 45.99 26.13 6.42
N ASN A 144 46.41 26.53 5.22
CA ASN A 144 45.92 27.75 4.58
C ASN A 144 44.56 27.56 3.87
N ALA A 145 43.99 28.67 3.39
CA ALA A 145 42.71 28.68 2.67
C ALA A 145 42.70 27.86 1.37
N SER A 146 43.86 27.64 0.73
CA SER A 146 43.94 26.79 -0.47
C SER A 146 43.49 25.35 -0.18
N ASN A 147 43.68 24.88 1.05
CA ASN A 147 43.21 23.58 1.51
C ASN A 147 41.93 23.67 2.34
N GLY A 148 41.24 24.82 2.32
CA GLY A 148 40.00 25.05 3.06
C GLY A 148 40.14 24.96 4.57
N TYR A 149 41.34 25.20 5.12
CA TYR A 149 41.67 24.95 6.53
C TYR A 149 41.34 23.51 6.98
N CYS A 150 41.36 22.55 6.04
CA CYS A 150 41.08 21.14 6.32
C CYS A 150 42.36 20.32 6.23
N VAL A 151 42.51 19.35 7.12
CA VAL A 151 43.70 18.48 7.20
C VAL A 151 43.34 17.04 7.54
N ILE A 152 44.13 16.10 7.01
CA ILE A 152 44.27 14.73 7.51
C ILE A 152 45.69 14.59 8.03
N HIS A 153 45.83 14.19 9.29
CA HIS A 153 47.15 14.02 9.92
C HIS A 153 47.13 12.94 11.01
N GLU A 154 48.31 12.51 11.44
CA GLU A 154 48.46 11.58 12.56
C GLU A 154 48.69 12.35 13.87
N LEU A 155 47.93 12.01 14.91
CA LEU A 155 48.08 12.55 16.27
C LEU A 155 48.21 11.41 17.27
N SER A 156 49.00 11.61 18.32
CA SER A 156 48.95 10.74 19.49
C SER A 156 47.65 10.97 20.28
N LYS A 157 47.22 9.96 21.05
CA LYS A 157 46.09 10.06 21.98
C LYS A 157 46.23 11.28 22.90
N ALA A 158 47.43 11.49 23.44
CA ALA A 158 47.71 12.64 24.31
C ALA A 158 47.50 13.99 23.60
N GLN A 159 47.85 14.09 22.30
CA GLN A 159 47.58 15.29 21.50
C GLN A 159 46.08 15.46 21.22
N ILE A 160 45.33 14.38 20.97
CA ILE A 160 43.88 14.43 20.75
C ILE A 160 43.14 14.83 22.03
N GLU A 161 43.53 14.29 23.18
CA GLU A 161 42.88 14.57 24.46
C GLU A 161 43.37 15.90 25.09
N SER A 162 44.24 16.65 24.41
CA SER A 162 44.70 17.98 24.81
C SER A 162 43.69 19.09 24.45
N ALA A 163 43.89 20.30 24.99
CA ALA A 163 43.01 21.42 24.68
C ALA A 163 43.23 21.92 23.23
N ARG A 164 42.20 21.79 22.38
CA ARG A 164 42.23 22.19 20.96
C ARG A 164 40.99 23.03 20.66
N GLY A 165 41.13 24.35 20.68
CA GLY A 165 39.97 25.25 20.63
C GLY A 165 39.09 25.21 21.90
N GLY A 166 39.59 24.68 23.01
CA GLY A 166 38.88 24.56 24.29
C GLY A 166 39.15 23.22 24.98
N GLY A 167 38.55 23.00 26.15
CA GLY A 167 38.72 21.76 26.90
C GLY A 167 38.20 20.54 26.12
N PHE A 168 38.94 19.43 26.15
CA PHE A 168 38.50 18.15 25.60
C PHE A 168 37.34 17.60 26.43
N LEU A 169 36.25 17.23 25.76
CA LEU A 169 35.02 16.76 26.40
C LEU A 169 34.91 15.23 26.37
N GLY A 170 35.40 14.60 25.31
CA GLY A 170 35.33 13.16 25.09
C GLY A 170 35.04 12.80 23.64
N TYR A 171 34.67 11.55 23.42
CA TYR A 171 34.39 11.00 22.09
C TYR A 171 32.90 10.76 21.90
N VAL A 172 32.39 11.01 20.69
CA VAL A 172 31.10 10.51 20.21
C VAL A 172 31.37 9.42 19.18
N TYR A 173 30.96 8.19 19.47
CA TYR A 173 31.17 7.03 18.61
C TYR A 173 30.13 7.00 17.50
N LEU A 174 30.59 7.08 16.25
CA LEU A 174 29.76 6.95 15.06
C LEU A 174 29.43 5.48 14.75
N THR A 175 30.10 4.55 15.45
CA THR A 175 29.89 3.10 15.38
C THR A 175 29.47 2.57 16.75
N GLY A 176 28.17 2.69 17.06
CA GLY A 176 27.60 2.43 18.39
C GLY A 176 26.41 1.46 18.44
N GLY A 177 26.11 0.78 17.33
CA GLY A 177 25.18 -0.35 17.27
C GLY A 177 25.60 -1.27 16.13
N ALA A 178 26.19 -2.43 16.47
CA ALA A 178 26.80 -3.39 15.53
C ALA A 178 27.91 -2.80 14.62
N PRO A 179 28.85 -3.62 14.09
CA PRO A 179 29.81 -3.13 13.12
C PRO A 179 29.06 -2.75 11.84
N GLN A 180 29.11 -1.48 11.41
CA GLN A 180 28.81 -1.13 10.02
C GLN A 180 30.10 -1.27 9.19
N PRO A 181 30.13 -2.13 8.15
CA PRO A 181 31.27 -2.30 7.26
C PRO A 181 31.52 -1.05 6.39
N ALA A 182 32.72 -0.94 5.81
CA ALA A 182 32.99 -0.03 4.69
C ALA A 182 31.83 -0.11 3.68
N ALA A 183 31.25 1.05 3.31
CA ALA A 183 30.02 1.18 2.53
C ALA A 183 29.68 -0.08 1.71
N GLY A 184 28.86 -0.93 2.31
CA GLY A 184 28.46 -2.21 1.74
C GLY A 184 27.56 -2.01 0.53
N LEU A 185 27.25 -3.10 -0.16
CA LEU A 185 26.22 -3.05 -1.19
C LEU A 185 24.85 -2.81 -0.53
N SER A 186 23.97 -2.10 -1.22
CA SER A 186 22.55 -2.02 -0.83
C SER A 186 21.66 -2.29 -2.03
N TYR A 187 20.48 -2.87 -1.80
CA TYR A 187 19.50 -3.10 -2.84
C TYR A 187 18.42 -2.03 -2.82
N SER A 188 17.91 -1.70 -4.00
CA SER A 188 16.79 -0.81 -4.21
C SER A 188 16.01 -1.22 -5.46
N ASN A 189 14.85 -0.59 -5.69
CA ASN A 189 14.03 -0.80 -6.88
C ASN A 189 13.68 -2.28 -7.15
N LEU A 190 13.42 -3.05 -6.11
CA LEU A 190 12.99 -4.44 -6.24
C LEU A 190 11.57 -4.48 -6.81
N HIS A 191 11.38 -5.12 -7.97
CA HIS A 191 10.06 -5.33 -8.55
C HIS A 191 10.07 -6.47 -9.57
N THR A 192 8.88 -6.93 -9.95
CA THR A 192 8.70 -7.79 -11.13
C THR A 192 8.67 -6.94 -12.40
N THR A 193 9.41 -7.34 -13.43
CA THR A 193 9.37 -6.69 -14.76
C THR A 193 8.17 -7.16 -15.58
N PHE A 194 7.77 -8.42 -15.41
CA PHE A 194 6.54 -8.99 -15.93
C PHE A 194 6.11 -10.17 -15.05
N VAL A 195 4.83 -10.51 -15.11
CA VAL A 195 4.26 -11.73 -14.53
C VAL A 195 3.19 -12.23 -15.50
N ASP A 196 3.27 -13.49 -15.91
CA ASP A 196 2.27 -14.16 -16.74
C ASP A 196 1.74 -15.42 -16.03
N THR A 197 1.15 -16.37 -16.77
CA THR A 197 0.50 -17.56 -16.20
C THR A 197 1.45 -18.65 -15.73
N TRP A 198 2.76 -18.53 -16.02
CA TRP A 198 3.74 -19.55 -15.64
C TRP A 198 5.17 -19.02 -15.48
N ASN A 199 5.41 -17.74 -15.73
CA ASN A 199 6.71 -17.09 -15.65
C ASN A 199 6.62 -15.70 -15.02
N ALA A 200 7.74 -15.24 -14.47
CA ALA A 200 7.92 -13.88 -14.02
C ALA A 200 9.36 -13.43 -14.24
N GLY A 201 9.51 -12.14 -14.53
CA GLY A 201 10.80 -11.45 -14.56
C GLY A 201 11.01 -10.67 -13.28
N LEU A 202 12.21 -10.73 -12.71
CA LEU A 202 12.61 -9.99 -11.51
C LEU A 202 13.67 -8.95 -11.86
N TYR A 203 13.62 -7.81 -11.18
CA TYR A 203 14.61 -6.76 -11.26
C TYR A 203 14.99 -6.27 -9.86
N GLY A 204 16.27 -5.95 -9.69
CA GLY A 204 16.81 -5.27 -8.52
C GLY A 204 17.99 -4.39 -8.88
N TYR A 205 18.14 -3.27 -8.17
CA TYR A 205 19.22 -2.32 -8.35
C TYR A 205 20.17 -2.37 -7.15
N ILE A 206 21.43 -2.70 -7.39
CA ILE A 206 22.47 -2.79 -6.36
C ILE A 206 23.27 -1.49 -6.38
N ASP A 207 23.14 -0.67 -5.34
CA ASP A 207 24.02 0.47 -5.11
C ASP A 207 25.36 -0.03 -4.56
N ASN A 208 26.45 0.36 -5.20
CA ASN A 208 27.82 -0.02 -4.87
C ASN A 208 28.71 1.23 -4.79
N PRO A 209 28.45 2.14 -3.83
CA PRO A 209 29.12 3.42 -3.76
C PRO A 209 30.63 3.25 -3.45
N GLY A 210 30.98 2.16 -2.76
CA GLY A 210 32.36 1.76 -2.48
C GLY A 210 33.08 1.08 -3.65
N ARG A 211 32.42 0.86 -4.79
CA ARG A 211 32.95 0.14 -5.97
C ARG A 211 33.64 -1.18 -5.61
N LEU A 212 33.03 -1.91 -4.66
CA LEU A 212 33.46 -3.24 -4.29
C LEU A 212 33.39 -4.17 -5.49
N THR A 213 34.22 -5.21 -5.52
CA THR A 213 34.13 -6.22 -6.59
C THR A 213 32.97 -7.15 -6.28
N VAL A 214 31.86 -6.97 -6.99
CA VAL A 214 30.70 -7.87 -6.97
C VAL A 214 31.07 -9.11 -7.76
N SER A 215 31.41 -10.19 -7.07
CA SER A 215 31.85 -11.44 -7.69
C SER A 215 30.69 -12.28 -8.20
N GLU A 216 29.56 -12.27 -7.48
CA GLU A 216 28.39 -13.12 -7.75
C GLU A 216 27.11 -12.32 -7.48
N VAL A 217 26.06 -12.57 -8.24
CA VAL A 217 24.68 -12.16 -7.95
C VAL A 217 23.76 -13.37 -8.03
N GLY A 218 22.64 -13.36 -7.32
CA GLY A 218 21.70 -14.47 -7.37
C GLY A 218 20.34 -14.14 -6.77
N VAL A 219 19.43 -15.10 -6.86
CA VAL A 219 18.05 -14.97 -6.39
C VAL A 219 17.61 -16.28 -5.74
N PHE A 220 17.04 -16.16 -4.55
CA PHE A 220 16.28 -17.23 -3.91
C PHE A 220 14.79 -16.97 -4.13
N ILE A 221 14.02 -18.01 -4.45
CA ILE A 221 12.56 -17.94 -4.58
C ILE A 221 11.94 -19.09 -3.81
N TRP A 222 10.93 -18.77 -3.00
CA TRP A 222 10.15 -19.73 -2.24
C TRP A 222 8.68 -19.69 -2.65
N ASP A 223 8.03 -20.85 -2.67
CA ASP A 223 6.58 -20.96 -2.85
C ASP A 223 5.80 -20.53 -1.59
N SER A 224 4.47 -20.55 -1.64
CA SER A 224 3.61 -20.15 -0.51
C SER A 224 3.75 -21.04 0.73
N ALA A 225 4.22 -22.27 0.57
CA ALA A 225 4.52 -23.18 1.68
C ALA A 225 5.89 -22.88 2.32
N GLY A 226 6.66 -21.93 1.77
CA GLY A 226 8.01 -21.60 2.21
C GLY A 226 9.08 -22.58 1.71
N THR A 227 8.76 -23.41 0.72
CA THR A 227 9.72 -24.33 0.10
C THR A 227 10.57 -23.56 -0.90
N LEU A 228 11.90 -23.68 -0.81
CA LEU A 228 12.81 -23.06 -1.76
C LEU A 228 12.70 -23.77 -3.12
N VAL A 229 12.18 -23.07 -4.12
CA VAL A 229 11.97 -23.59 -5.48
C VAL A 229 13.04 -23.13 -6.47
N VAL A 230 13.66 -21.98 -6.23
CA VAL A 230 14.77 -21.47 -7.04
C VAL A 230 15.92 -21.02 -6.15
N ASN A 231 17.13 -21.42 -6.53
CA ASN A 231 18.39 -20.92 -6.00
C ASN A 231 19.33 -20.65 -7.18
N HIS A 232 19.14 -19.49 -7.82
CA HIS A 232 19.87 -19.11 -9.02
C HIS A 232 21.07 -18.24 -8.66
N LYS A 233 22.15 -18.35 -9.44
CA LYS A 233 23.35 -17.56 -9.25
C LYS A 233 24.16 -17.38 -10.54
N GLU A 234 24.83 -16.24 -10.62
CA GLU A 234 25.61 -15.80 -11.77
C GLU A 234 26.90 -15.10 -11.30
N ASN A 235 28.02 -15.44 -11.94
CA ASN A 235 29.29 -14.75 -11.70
C ASN A 235 29.39 -13.52 -12.61
N CYS A 236 29.71 -12.35 -12.07
CA CYS A 236 29.79 -11.12 -12.85
C CYS A 236 31.14 -10.38 -12.73
N GLY A 237 31.73 -10.30 -11.54
CA GLY A 237 33.04 -9.66 -11.32
C GLY A 237 33.06 -8.13 -11.48
N LEU A 238 31.92 -7.46 -11.29
CA LEU A 238 31.73 -6.03 -11.58
C LEU A 238 32.28 -5.11 -10.47
N LYS A 239 32.81 -3.94 -10.85
CA LYS A 239 33.32 -2.88 -9.93
C LYS A 239 32.68 -1.52 -10.19
N THR A 240 31.48 -1.53 -10.74
CA THR A 240 30.71 -0.34 -11.08
C THR A 240 30.11 0.28 -9.83
N SER A 241 29.72 1.56 -9.92
CA SER A 241 29.04 2.26 -8.82
C SER A 241 27.62 1.75 -8.57
N TYR A 242 27.06 1.00 -9.52
CA TYR A 242 25.82 0.24 -9.35
C TYR A 242 25.82 -1.00 -10.24
N VAL A 243 24.99 -1.98 -9.92
CA VAL A 243 24.74 -3.16 -10.76
C VAL A 243 23.23 -3.34 -10.90
N GLU A 244 22.75 -3.45 -12.13
CA GLU A 244 21.38 -3.87 -12.39
C GLU A 244 21.34 -5.39 -12.46
N GLN A 245 20.51 -6.00 -11.63
CA GLN A 245 20.29 -7.44 -11.61
C GLN A 245 18.91 -7.72 -12.19
N GLN A 246 18.85 -8.59 -13.20
CA GLN A 246 17.61 -9.07 -13.79
C GLN A 246 17.59 -10.59 -13.78
N LEU A 247 16.41 -11.18 -13.72
CA LEU A 247 16.23 -12.62 -13.84
C LEU A 247 14.90 -12.92 -14.52
N ASN A 248 14.91 -13.59 -15.68
CA ASN A 248 13.76 -14.29 -16.20
C ASN A 248 13.71 -15.68 -15.57
N ILE A 249 12.78 -15.90 -14.64
CA ILE A 249 12.82 -17.09 -13.77
C ILE A 249 12.78 -18.37 -14.59
N VAL A 250 11.83 -18.51 -15.51
CA VAL A 250 11.71 -19.73 -16.29
C VAL A 250 12.81 -19.86 -17.34
N GLY A 251 13.17 -18.74 -17.98
CA GLY A 251 14.19 -18.73 -19.02
C GLY A 251 15.58 -19.12 -18.50
N GLU A 252 15.85 -18.86 -17.22
CA GLU A 252 17.23 -18.91 -16.70
C GLU A 252 17.39 -19.82 -15.47
N ALA A 253 16.33 -20.06 -14.69
CA ALA A 253 16.45 -20.71 -13.38
C ALA A 253 15.46 -21.86 -13.10
N LEU A 254 14.25 -21.84 -13.67
CA LEU A 254 13.22 -22.85 -13.45
C LEU A 254 12.50 -23.23 -14.75
N PRO A 255 13.13 -24.02 -15.65
CA PRO A 255 12.54 -24.35 -16.95
C PRO A 255 11.22 -25.13 -16.87
N SER A 256 10.92 -25.75 -15.73
CA SER A 256 9.64 -26.44 -15.49
C SER A 256 8.45 -25.49 -15.34
N GLY A 257 8.68 -24.18 -15.22
CA GLY A 257 7.62 -23.20 -14.99
C GLY A 257 7.34 -22.96 -13.52
N LEU A 258 6.72 -21.80 -13.26
CA LEU A 258 6.03 -21.48 -12.02
C LEU A 258 4.58 -21.92 -12.11
N LYS A 259 3.94 -22.17 -10.96
CA LYS A 259 2.56 -22.62 -10.92
C LYS A 259 1.63 -21.42 -11.11
N SER A 260 0.68 -21.52 -12.06
CA SER A 260 -0.43 -20.57 -12.24
C SER A 260 -1.06 -20.24 -10.89
N GLY A 261 -1.39 -18.98 -10.59
CA GLY A 261 -2.06 -18.54 -9.34
C GLY A 261 -1.24 -18.58 -8.04
N GLU A 262 -0.08 -19.25 -8.04
CA GLU A 262 0.75 -19.40 -6.84
C GLU A 262 1.44 -18.07 -6.49
N SER A 263 1.51 -17.77 -5.18
CA SER A 263 2.28 -16.63 -4.67
C SER A 263 3.67 -17.07 -4.24
N TYR A 264 4.67 -16.32 -4.69
CA TYR A 264 6.08 -16.57 -4.42
C TYR A 264 6.68 -15.39 -3.65
N THR A 265 7.63 -15.72 -2.77
CA THR A 265 8.52 -14.75 -2.15
C THR A 265 9.90 -14.88 -2.78
N TYR A 266 10.62 -13.78 -2.95
CA TYR A 266 11.98 -13.80 -3.47
C TYR A 266 12.92 -12.89 -2.69
N GLN A 267 14.20 -13.25 -2.69
CA GLN A 267 15.27 -12.43 -2.13
C GLN A 267 16.46 -12.45 -3.06
N MET A 268 16.87 -11.27 -3.54
CA MET A 268 18.05 -11.12 -4.36
C MET A 268 19.29 -10.98 -3.47
N TYR A 269 20.45 -11.38 -3.97
CA TYR A 269 21.70 -11.21 -3.26
C TYR A 269 22.88 -10.96 -4.18
N ALA A 270 23.90 -10.31 -3.63
CA ALA A 270 25.17 -10.05 -4.28
C ALA A 270 26.30 -10.40 -3.33
N VAL A 271 27.38 -10.99 -3.84
CA VAL A 271 28.59 -11.28 -3.07
C VAL A 271 29.67 -10.30 -3.47
N ALA A 272 30.22 -9.58 -2.50
CA ALA A 272 31.38 -8.71 -2.70
C ALA A 272 32.41 -8.93 -1.60
N ASN A 273 33.68 -9.09 -2.00
CA ASN A 273 34.80 -9.38 -1.11
C ASN A 273 34.51 -10.52 -0.10
N GLY A 274 33.84 -11.58 -0.56
CA GLY A 274 33.47 -12.73 0.28
C GLY A 274 32.31 -12.49 1.25
N THR A 275 31.67 -11.31 1.22
CA THR A 275 30.47 -10.99 2.02
C THR A 275 29.23 -11.02 1.14
N THR A 276 28.18 -11.70 1.58
CA THR A 276 26.87 -11.73 0.91
C THR A 276 25.97 -10.59 1.42
N TYR A 277 25.50 -9.76 0.51
CA TYR A 277 24.53 -8.69 0.74
C TYR A 277 23.19 -9.13 0.15
N LYS A 278 22.14 -9.07 0.95
CA LYS A 278 20.81 -9.50 0.55
C LYS A 278 19.88 -8.31 0.44
N SER A 279 18.95 -8.40 -0.49
CA SER A 279 17.85 -7.45 -0.62
C SER A 279 16.81 -7.65 0.48
N ASP A 280 15.87 -6.71 0.59
CA ASP A 280 14.58 -6.98 1.23
C ASP A 280 13.85 -8.10 0.48
N ILE A 281 12.85 -8.70 1.13
CA ILE A 281 12.03 -9.76 0.52
C ILE A 281 10.99 -9.10 -0.37
N GLY A 282 10.94 -9.52 -1.64
CA GLY A 282 9.87 -9.18 -2.56
C GLY A 282 8.85 -10.31 -2.69
N THR A 283 7.67 -10.00 -3.23
CA THR A 283 6.61 -10.98 -3.48
C THR A 283 5.98 -10.75 -4.85
N PHE A 284 5.51 -11.83 -5.47
CA PHE A 284 4.67 -11.76 -6.67
C PHE A 284 3.73 -12.95 -6.73
N THR A 285 2.63 -12.81 -7.45
CA THR A 285 1.64 -13.87 -7.67
C THR A 285 1.50 -14.12 -9.14
N ILE A 286 1.71 -15.36 -9.58
CA ILE A 286 1.56 -15.76 -10.98
C ILE A 286 0.11 -15.58 -11.39
N VAL A 287 -0.11 -15.09 -12.62
CA VAL A 287 -1.46 -14.84 -13.12
C VAL A 287 -2.23 -16.15 -13.15
N ASP A 288 -3.43 -16.16 -12.57
CA ASP A 288 -4.34 -17.29 -12.68
C ASP A 288 -5.45 -16.98 -13.70
N ASN A 289 -5.65 -17.89 -14.64
CA ASN A 289 -6.71 -17.80 -15.64
C ASN A 289 -7.56 -19.08 -15.72
N GLU A 290 -7.30 -20.05 -14.85
CA GLU A 290 -8.10 -21.27 -14.78
C GLU A 290 -9.38 -20.96 -13.99
N LYS A 291 -10.52 -21.42 -14.52
CA LYS A 291 -11.83 -21.13 -13.93
C LYS A 291 -12.17 -22.21 -12.90
N PRO A 292 -12.89 -21.87 -11.81
CA PRO A 292 -13.46 -22.86 -10.92
C PRO A 292 -14.37 -23.84 -11.67
N LYS A 293 -14.30 -25.11 -11.28
CA LYS A 293 -15.12 -26.19 -11.82
C LYS A 293 -16.18 -26.61 -10.83
N VAL A 294 -17.45 -26.51 -11.25
CA VAL A 294 -18.61 -27.03 -10.51
C VAL A 294 -18.92 -28.44 -11.02
N SER A 295 -19.17 -29.38 -10.10
CA SER A 295 -19.49 -30.77 -10.41
C SER A 295 -20.38 -31.40 -9.33
N ASN A 296 -20.84 -32.63 -9.54
CA ASN A 296 -21.65 -33.41 -8.58
C ASN A 296 -22.83 -32.61 -8.01
N VAL A 297 -23.60 -31.97 -8.90
CA VAL A 297 -24.79 -31.22 -8.50
C VAL A 297 -25.92 -32.18 -8.14
N GLU A 298 -26.43 -32.07 -6.92
CA GLU A 298 -27.48 -32.92 -6.35
C GLU A 298 -28.58 -32.07 -5.72
N VAL A 299 -29.83 -32.53 -5.83
CA VAL A 299 -31.00 -31.92 -5.18
C VAL A 299 -31.58 -32.91 -4.19
N SER A 300 -31.93 -32.41 -3.00
CA SER A 300 -32.46 -33.20 -1.88
C SER A 300 -33.49 -32.40 -1.07
N ASP A 301 -34.14 -33.05 -0.10
CA ASP A 301 -35.09 -32.44 0.83
C ASP A 301 -36.21 -31.63 0.16
N VAL A 302 -36.69 -32.10 -0.99
CA VAL A 302 -37.75 -31.46 -1.77
C VAL A 302 -39.09 -31.59 -1.05
N SER A 303 -39.72 -30.46 -0.78
CA SER A 303 -41.01 -30.34 -0.12
C SER A 303 -41.69 -29.05 -0.56
N SER A 304 -42.95 -28.85 -0.21
CA SER A 304 -43.66 -27.60 -0.46
C SER A 304 -43.13 -26.40 0.34
N ASP A 305 -42.18 -26.62 1.26
CA ASP A 305 -41.47 -25.57 2.00
C ASP A 305 -40.08 -25.25 1.40
N GLY A 306 -39.55 -26.09 0.52
CA GLY A 306 -38.27 -25.87 -0.16
C GLY A 306 -37.49 -27.12 -0.49
N TYR A 307 -36.28 -26.94 -0.99
CA TYR A 307 -35.34 -27.98 -1.37
C TYR A 307 -33.88 -27.55 -1.12
N THR A 308 -32.97 -28.50 -1.09
CA THR A 308 -31.54 -28.28 -0.84
C THR A 308 -30.74 -28.66 -2.08
N VAL A 309 -29.93 -27.74 -2.60
CA VAL A 309 -28.98 -28.00 -3.68
C VAL A 309 -27.59 -28.19 -3.07
N SER A 310 -26.85 -29.19 -3.54
CA SER A 310 -25.44 -29.35 -3.18
C SER A 310 -24.58 -29.59 -4.41
N CYS A 311 -23.33 -29.16 -4.37
CA CYS A 311 -22.36 -29.39 -5.42
C CYS A 311 -20.95 -29.50 -4.85
N VAL A 312 -20.01 -30.01 -5.65
CA VAL A 312 -18.58 -29.93 -5.40
C VAL A 312 -17.99 -28.84 -6.29
N VAL A 313 -17.22 -27.92 -5.70
CA VAL A 313 -16.53 -26.87 -6.43
C VAL A 313 -15.04 -26.95 -6.16
N THR A 314 -14.26 -27.14 -7.22
CA THR A 314 -12.81 -27.25 -7.17
C THR A 314 -12.16 -26.20 -8.05
N ASP A 315 -10.95 -25.83 -7.70
CA ASP A 315 -10.12 -24.87 -8.44
C ASP A 315 -8.65 -25.28 -8.29
N ASN A 316 -7.77 -24.84 -9.19
CA ASN A 316 -6.32 -25.10 -9.11
C ASN A 316 -5.67 -24.40 -7.90
N HIS A 317 -6.31 -23.39 -7.32
CA HIS A 317 -5.89 -22.75 -6.07
C HIS A 317 -6.98 -22.70 -5.01
N ASP A 318 -7.88 -21.75 -5.15
CA ASP A 318 -8.73 -21.30 -4.06
C ASP A 318 -10.05 -20.77 -4.61
N VAL A 319 -11.13 -21.50 -4.33
CA VAL A 319 -12.49 -21.02 -4.54
C VAL A 319 -12.78 -19.92 -3.52
N ALA A 320 -13.02 -18.71 -4.01
CA ALA A 320 -13.35 -17.55 -3.19
C ALA A 320 -14.84 -17.49 -2.85
N LEU A 321 -15.72 -17.84 -3.81
CA LEU A 321 -17.16 -17.64 -3.68
C LEU A 321 -17.96 -18.65 -4.50
N VAL A 322 -19.08 -19.15 -3.96
CA VAL A 322 -20.06 -19.95 -4.69
C VAL A 322 -21.46 -19.39 -4.44
N LYS A 323 -22.22 -19.13 -5.51
CA LYS A 323 -23.55 -18.52 -5.49
C LYS A 323 -24.62 -19.38 -6.15
N PHE A 324 -25.81 -19.30 -5.58
CA PHE A 324 -26.98 -20.06 -5.98
C PHE A 324 -28.18 -19.13 -6.26
N PRO A 325 -28.17 -18.30 -7.33
CA PRO A 325 -29.38 -17.58 -7.73
C PRO A 325 -30.53 -18.54 -8.05
N VAL A 326 -31.73 -18.18 -7.60
CA VAL A 326 -32.93 -19.00 -7.75
C VAL A 326 -34.09 -18.14 -8.22
N TRP A 327 -34.93 -18.72 -9.08
CA TRP A 327 -36.21 -18.14 -9.50
C TRP A 327 -37.23 -19.22 -9.88
N THR A 328 -38.50 -18.86 -9.93
CA THR A 328 -39.59 -19.73 -10.41
C THR A 328 -39.84 -19.55 -11.89
N TYR A 329 -40.29 -20.58 -12.60
CA TYR A 329 -40.78 -20.37 -13.98
C TYR A 329 -42.14 -19.66 -14.04
N ALA A 330 -42.87 -19.64 -12.92
CA ALA A 330 -44.10 -18.87 -12.79
C ALA A 330 -43.79 -17.38 -12.94
N ASN A 331 -44.53 -16.67 -13.78
CA ASN A 331 -44.36 -15.22 -14.01
C ASN A 331 -42.96 -14.77 -14.52
N GLY A 332 -42.08 -15.70 -14.90
CA GLY A 332 -40.72 -15.41 -15.37
C GLY A 332 -39.73 -15.26 -14.21
N GLN A 333 -38.65 -14.48 -14.37
CA GLN A 333 -37.65 -14.28 -13.31
C GLN A 333 -38.05 -13.17 -12.31
N ASP A 334 -39.33 -13.04 -11.97
CA ASP A 334 -39.82 -11.92 -11.15
C ASP A 334 -39.38 -12.03 -9.68
N ASP A 335 -39.10 -13.23 -9.21
CA ASP A 335 -38.62 -13.55 -7.86
C ASP A 335 -37.07 -13.63 -7.74
N LEU A 336 -36.34 -13.53 -8.87
CA LEU A 336 -34.87 -13.47 -8.86
C LEU A 336 -34.40 -12.17 -8.19
N GLN A 337 -33.70 -12.32 -7.06
CA GLN A 337 -33.19 -11.15 -6.33
C GLN A 337 -32.04 -10.48 -7.08
N LYS A 338 -32.21 -9.21 -7.45
CA LYS A 338 -31.24 -8.45 -8.27
C LYS A 338 -29.84 -8.35 -7.67
N ASP A 339 -29.70 -8.53 -6.36
CA ASP A 339 -28.43 -8.46 -5.63
C ASP A 339 -27.84 -9.85 -5.30
N TRP A 340 -28.35 -10.94 -5.89
CA TRP A 340 -27.93 -12.32 -5.57
C TRP A 340 -26.40 -12.54 -5.61
N VAL A 341 -25.68 -11.82 -6.46
CA VAL A 341 -24.22 -11.89 -6.58
C VAL A 341 -23.52 -11.39 -5.31
N THR A 342 -23.98 -10.29 -4.70
CA THR A 342 -23.35 -9.69 -3.52
C THR A 342 -24.02 -10.12 -2.22
N ASN A 343 -25.27 -10.56 -2.30
CA ASN A 343 -26.07 -10.95 -1.15
C ASN A 343 -25.62 -12.31 -0.59
N SER A 344 -25.20 -12.31 0.67
CA SER A 344 -24.71 -13.51 1.36
C SER A 344 -25.78 -14.59 1.55
N LYS A 345 -27.07 -14.22 1.45
CA LYS A 345 -28.19 -15.18 1.50
C LYS A 345 -28.14 -16.20 0.37
N TYR A 346 -27.51 -15.87 -0.76
CA TYR A 346 -27.36 -16.76 -1.92
C TYR A 346 -26.00 -17.48 -1.95
N SER A 347 -25.19 -17.35 -0.91
CA SER A 347 -23.91 -18.05 -0.81
C SER A 347 -24.09 -19.49 -0.36
N GLY A 348 -23.38 -20.42 -1.00
CA GLY A 348 -23.29 -21.79 -0.51
C GLY A 348 -22.56 -21.87 0.84
N ILE A 349 -23.02 -22.75 1.71
CA ILE A 349 -22.33 -23.12 2.94
C ILE A 349 -21.26 -24.15 2.58
N LYS A 350 -20.00 -23.81 2.86
CA LYS A 350 -18.82 -24.62 2.55
C LYS A 350 -18.55 -25.67 3.63
N ASP A 351 -18.34 -26.92 3.22
CA ASP A 351 -17.80 -28.02 4.01
C ASP A 351 -16.78 -28.80 3.15
N GLY A 352 -15.49 -28.54 3.36
CA GLY A 352 -14.45 -28.97 2.43
C GLY A 352 -14.66 -28.39 1.03
N ASP A 353 -14.69 -29.26 0.02
CA ASP A 353 -14.98 -28.89 -1.38
C ASP A 353 -16.49 -28.91 -1.71
N LYS A 354 -17.33 -29.35 -0.76
CA LYS A 354 -18.77 -29.42 -0.92
C LYS A 354 -19.42 -28.10 -0.51
N TYR A 355 -20.34 -27.62 -1.35
CA TYR A 355 -21.17 -26.45 -1.09
C TYR A 355 -22.63 -26.88 -1.02
N THR A 356 -23.35 -26.38 -0.02
CA THR A 356 -24.77 -26.66 0.20
C THR A 356 -25.58 -25.37 0.26
N PHE A 357 -26.75 -25.38 -0.34
CA PHE A 357 -27.64 -24.23 -0.41
C PHE A 357 -29.09 -24.65 -0.19
N ARG A 358 -29.73 -24.06 0.82
CA ARG A 358 -31.16 -24.29 1.10
C ARG A 358 -31.99 -23.23 0.40
N VAL A 359 -32.87 -23.66 -0.51
CA VAL A 359 -33.91 -22.83 -1.11
C VAL A 359 -35.15 -22.90 -0.25
N ASN A 360 -35.65 -21.75 0.21
CA ASN A 360 -36.92 -21.66 0.94
C ASN A 360 -37.98 -21.03 0.05
N ILE A 361 -39.10 -21.70 -0.15
CA ILE A 361 -40.19 -21.24 -1.04
C ILE A 361 -40.81 -19.93 -0.55
N SER A 362 -40.74 -19.66 0.76
CA SER A 362 -41.16 -18.39 1.36
C SER A 362 -40.38 -17.18 0.86
N ASP A 363 -39.18 -17.39 0.32
CA ASP A 363 -38.33 -16.34 -0.26
C ASP A 363 -38.69 -16.02 -1.72
N HIS A 364 -39.60 -16.81 -2.31
CA HIS A 364 -39.92 -16.86 -3.74
C HIS A 364 -41.44 -16.87 -3.96
N ASN A 365 -42.12 -15.87 -3.40
CA ASN A 365 -43.57 -15.65 -3.53
C ASN A 365 -44.48 -16.80 -3.05
N ASN A 366 -43.93 -17.86 -2.42
CA ASN A 366 -44.63 -19.08 -2.02
C ASN A 366 -45.27 -19.86 -3.19
N GLU A 367 -44.67 -19.79 -4.37
CA GLU A 367 -45.18 -20.46 -5.57
C GLU A 367 -44.81 -21.96 -5.58
N SER A 368 -45.56 -22.76 -6.32
CA SER A 368 -45.25 -24.18 -6.59
C SER A 368 -44.94 -24.38 -8.06
N GLY A 369 -44.34 -25.51 -8.42
CA GLY A 369 -43.92 -25.80 -9.79
C GLY A 369 -42.40 -25.76 -9.93
N ILE A 370 -41.91 -25.45 -11.13
CA ILE A 370 -40.49 -25.58 -11.45
C ILE A 370 -39.73 -24.34 -10.96
N TYR A 371 -38.74 -24.58 -10.11
CA TYR A 371 -37.73 -23.62 -9.70
C TYR A 371 -36.44 -23.89 -10.44
N ARG A 372 -35.79 -22.84 -10.93
CA ARG A 372 -34.45 -22.91 -11.50
C ARG A 372 -33.43 -22.37 -10.51
N THR A 373 -32.43 -23.18 -10.19
CA THR A 373 -31.26 -22.77 -9.41
C THR A 373 -30.04 -22.81 -10.30
N GLU A 374 -29.39 -21.67 -10.51
CA GLU A 374 -28.09 -21.62 -11.17
C GLU A 374 -26.96 -21.62 -10.13
N ILE A 375 -25.77 -22.06 -10.54
CA ILE A 375 -24.61 -22.23 -9.69
C ILE A 375 -23.43 -21.54 -10.38
N TYR A 376 -22.85 -20.57 -9.69
CA TYR A 376 -21.69 -19.84 -10.14
C TYR A 376 -20.60 -19.87 -9.07
N ALA A 377 -19.37 -20.10 -9.48
CA ALA A 377 -18.21 -20.05 -8.60
C ALA A 377 -17.17 -19.05 -9.13
N TRP A 378 -16.47 -18.40 -8.20
CA TRP A 378 -15.34 -17.53 -8.46
C TRP A 378 -14.13 -17.96 -7.65
N ASP A 379 -12.94 -17.88 -8.24
CA ASP A 379 -11.67 -18.00 -7.54
C ASP A 379 -11.23 -16.64 -6.95
N LYS A 380 -10.06 -16.61 -6.31
CA LYS A 380 -9.46 -15.36 -5.79
C LYS A 380 -8.91 -14.43 -6.89
N ALA A 381 -8.67 -14.94 -8.10
CA ALA A 381 -8.18 -14.16 -9.23
C ALA A 381 -9.33 -13.48 -10.02
N GLY A 382 -10.58 -13.84 -9.74
CA GLY A 382 -11.79 -13.33 -10.38
C GLY A 382 -12.27 -14.17 -11.57
N ASN A 383 -11.68 -15.35 -11.83
CA ASN A 383 -12.16 -16.26 -12.86
C ASN A 383 -13.50 -16.88 -12.42
N GLN A 384 -14.46 -16.93 -13.34
CA GLN A 384 -15.81 -17.43 -13.08
C GLN A 384 -16.03 -18.79 -13.76
N SER A 385 -16.67 -19.72 -13.05
CA SER A 385 -17.10 -21.00 -13.60
C SER A 385 -18.09 -20.83 -14.76
N ASP A 386 -18.14 -21.83 -15.63
CA ASP A 386 -19.24 -21.94 -16.59
C ASP A 386 -20.51 -22.26 -15.78
N GLY A 387 -21.50 -21.37 -15.79
CA GLY A 387 -22.69 -21.48 -14.93
C GLY A 387 -23.45 -22.78 -15.16
N ILE A 388 -23.77 -23.51 -14.09
CA ILE A 388 -24.58 -24.74 -14.13
C ILE A 388 -25.98 -24.43 -13.64
N ALA A 389 -27.02 -24.97 -14.28
CA ALA A 389 -28.40 -24.83 -13.83
C ALA A 389 -29.01 -26.18 -13.46
N VAL A 390 -29.85 -26.18 -12.42
CA VAL A 390 -30.69 -27.31 -12.04
C VAL A 390 -32.13 -26.85 -11.87
N ASP A 391 -33.05 -27.56 -12.51
CA ASP A 391 -34.48 -27.32 -12.39
C ASP A 391 -35.06 -28.32 -11.38
N THR A 392 -35.83 -27.83 -10.42
CA THR A 392 -36.43 -28.61 -9.33
C THR A 392 -37.94 -28.38 -9.29
N GLU A 393 -38.72 -29.45 -9.34
CA GLU A 393 -40.18 -29.38 -9.22
C GLU A 393 -40.60 -29.38 -7.74
N VAL A 394 -41.24 -28.29 -7.31
CA VAL A 394 -41.74 -28.09 -5.95
C VAL A 394 -43.24 -28.40 -5.88
N PRO A 395 -43.68 -29.31 -4.99
CA PRO A 395 -45.08 -29.71 -4.90
C PRO A 395 -45.98 -28.62 -4.28
N GLU A 396 -47.27 -28.59 -4.65
CA GLU A 396 -48.28 -27.67 -4.11
C GLU A 396 -48.48 -27.82 -2.58
N LYS A 397 -48.68 -26.70 -1.89
CA LYS A 397 -49.03 -26.66 -0.47
C LYS A 397 -50.49 -27.11 -0.31
N ASN A 398 -50.67 -28.39 0.05
CA ASN A 398 -51.94 -29.13 0.27
C ASN A 398 -52.47 -29.94 -0.93
N LYS A 399 -51.74 -30.98 -1.34
CA LYS A 399 -52.38 -32.23 -1.79
C LYS A 399 -52.33 -33.27 -0.66
N VAL A 400 -53.51 -33.71 -0.24
CA VAL A 400 -53.71 -34.98 0.47
C VAL A 400 -53.03 -36.08 -0.37
N PRO A 401 -52.28 -37.04 0.22
CA PRO A 401 -51.61 -38.07 -0.56
C PRO A 401 -52.65 -38.88 -1.34
N GLU A 402 -52.54 -38.88 -2.67
CA GLU A 402 -53.26 -39.84 -3.51
C GLU A 402 -52.72 -41.25 -3.23
N PRO A 403 -53.60 -42.26 -3.04
CA PRO A 403 -53.16 -43.60 -2.74
C PRO A 403 -52.44 -44.22 -3.94
N THR A 404 -51.36 -44.93 -3.62
CA THR A 404 -50.55 -45.75 -4.51
C THR A 404 -51.44 -46.75 -5.28
N PRO A 405 -51.42 -46.79 -6.63
CA PRO A 405 -51.96 -47.92 -7.36
C PRO A 405 -50.92 -49.04 -7.41
N GLU A 406 -51.38 -50.24 -7.09
CA GLU A 406 -50.63 -51.49 -7.14
C GLU A 406 -50.04 -51.78 -8.53
N VAL A 407 -48.89 -52.44 -8.48
CA VAL A 407 -48.15 -53.00 -9.62
C VAL A 407 -49.04 -53.96 -10.42
N VAL A 408 -49.26 -53.65 -11.70
CA VAL A 408 -49.65 -54.66 -12.70
C VAL A 408 -48.73 -54.54 -13.92
N VAL A 409 -48.16 -55.68 -14.30
CA VAL A 409 -47.06 -55.87 -15.24
C VAL A 409 -47.56 -56.00 -16.69
N SER A 410 -47.03 -55.13 -17.58
CA SER A 410 -46.67 -55.28 -19.03
C SER A 410 -47.70 -55.84 -20.06
N PRO A 411 -47.50 -55.71 -21.41
CA PRO A 411 -46.39 -55.12 -22.18
C PRO A 411 -46.78 -54.10 -23.31
N SER A 412 -45.74 -53.50 -23.89
CA SER A 412 -45.65 -52.68 -25.13
C SER A 412 -46.40 -53.26 -26.35
N PRO A 413 -46.84 -52.46 -27.36
CA PRO A 413 -45.92 -51.90 -28.38
C PRO A 413 -46.27 -50.49 -28.93
N ALA A 414 -45.23 -49.83 -29.48
CA ALA A 414 -45.30 -48.72 -30.46
C ALA A 414 -45.87 -49.21 -31.83
N PRO A 415 -46.08 -48.39 -32.91
CA PRO A 415 -45.54 -47.05 -33.18
C PRO A 415 -46.42 -46.03 -33.98
N ALA A 416 -45.92 -44.78 -34.04
CA ALA A 416 -45.95 -43.79 -35.13
C ALA A 416 -47.29 -43.29 -35.74
N THR A 417 -47.45 -41.95 -35.82
CA THR A 417 -47.46 -41.12 -37.06
C THR A 417 -48.23 -39.81 -36.86
N GLU A 418 -47.56 -38.67 -37.05
CA GLU A 418 -48.16 -37.38 -37.46
C GLU A 418 -48.36 -37.37 -39.00
N PRO A 419 -48.86 -36.29 -39.66
CA PRO A 419 -50.04 -35.42 -39.47
C PRO A 419 -50.88 -35.44 -40.81
N PRO A 420 -51.90 -34.58 -41.11
CA PRO A 420 -51.60 -33.26 -41.73
C PRO A 420 -52.69 -32.15 -41.66
N PHE A 421 -52.23 -30.89 -41.81
CA PHE A 421 -52.75 -29.75 -42.58
C PHE A 421 -54.22 -29.28 -42.53
N VAL A 422 -54.43 -27.96 -42.40
CA VAL A 422 -54.78 -26.98 -43.48
C VAL A 422 -54.88 -25.58 -42.80
N GLN A 423 -53.88 -24.68 -42.94
CA GLN A 423 -53.81 -23.47 -43.81
C GLN A 423 -55.08 -22.58 -43.79
N THR A 424 -55.14 -21.26 -43.64
CA THR A 424 -54.28 -20.04 -43.43
C THR A 424 -55.31 -18.87 -43.37
N PRO A 425 -54.96 -17.59 -43.08
CA PRO A 425 -53.81 -17.04 -42.38
C PRO A 425 -54.22 -16.06 -41.24
N THR A 426 -53.44 -15.94 -40.16
CA THR A 426 -53.23 -14.63 -39.52
C THR A 426 -51.89 -14.62 -38.75
N ILE A 427 -50.84 -14.36 -39.51
CA ILE A 427 -49.60 -13.64 -39.20
C ILE A 427 -49.30 -13.39 -37.71
N THR A 428 -48.31 -14.12 -37.20
CA THR A 428 -47.44 -13.77 -36.06
C THR A 428 -46.71 -12.45 -36.33
N PRO A 429 -46.39 -11.67 -35.30
CA PRO A 429 -45.11 -11.02 -35.24
C PRO A 429 -44.21 -11.75 -34.22
N GLU A 430 -43.42 -12.71 -34.72
CA GLU A 430 -41.95 -12.59 -34.58
C GLU A 430 -41.60 -11.17 -35.02
N PRO A 431 -40.66 -10.46 -34.38
CA PRO A 431 -40.76 -9.00 -34.25
C PRO A 431 -41.16 -8.29 -35.56
N ASP A 432 -42.44 -7.99 -35.73
CA ASP A 432 -42.95 -7.07 -36.73
C ASP A 432 -43.92 -6.17 -35.97
N ASN A 433 -43.39 -5.25 -35.18
CA ASN A 433 -43.13 -3.97 -35.78
C ASN A 433 -41.74 -3.43 -35.46
N VAL A 434 -40.75 -3.83 -36.27
CA VAL A 434 -40.00 -2.78 -36.97
C VAL A 434 -40.92 -2.21 -38.04
N GLN A 435 -41.83 -1.31 -37.67
CA GLN A 435 -41.98 -0.11 -38.48
C GLN A 435 -40.80 0.73 -38.04
N SER A 436 -39.72 0.57 -38.81
CA SER A 436 -38.57 1.45 -38.91
C SER A 436 -38.76 2.75 -38.10
N SER A 437 -38.11 2.92 -36.94
CA SER A 437 -36.67 3.16 -36.98
C SER A 437 -35.98 3.25 -35.60
N ASN A 438 -36.54 2.84 -34.47
CA ASN A 438 -35.99 3.33 -33.18
C ASN A 438 -34.92 2.43 -32.53
N TYR A 439 -33.97 1.87 -33.30
CA TYR A 439 -32.75 1.33 -32.70
C TYR A 439 -32.00 2.48 -32.04
N LEU A 440 -32.03 2.53 -30.70
CA LEU A 440 -31.10 3.30 -29.88
C LEU A 440 -29.68 2.76 -30.13
N ASN A 441 -29.11 3.10 -31.28
CA ASN A 441 -27.71 2.88 -31.54
C ASN A 441 -26.95 3.89 -30.71
N SER A 442 -26.43 3.40 -29.59
CA SER A 442 -25.55 4.17 -28.76
C SER A 442 -24.11 4.02 -29.24
N TYR A 443 -23.34 5.08 -29.10
CA TYR A 443 -21.92 5.08 -29.39
C TYR A 443 -21.21 6.07 -28.47
N VAL A 444 -19.95 5.77 -28.19
CA VAL A 444 -19.08 6.61 -27.38
C VAL A 444 -18.39 7.62 -28.29
N THR A 445 -18.36 8.88 -27.87
CA THR A 445 -17.54 9.93 -28.48
C THR A 445 -16.72 10.63 -27.40
N ASN A 446 -15.66 11.34 -27.81
CA ASN A 446 -14.76 12.06 -26.89
C ASN A 446 -14.24 11.17 -25.74
N LEU A 447 -13.89 9.91 -26.03
CA LEU A 447 -13.34 8.99 -25.06
C LEU A 447 -11.94 9.43 -24.66
N ALA A 448 -11.79 9.87 -23.41
CA ALA A 448 -10.54 10.21 -22.78
C ALA A 448 -10.28 9.29 -21.58
N ASP A 449 -9.18 9.55 -20.87
CA ASP A 449 -8.84 8.86 -19.62
C ASP A 449 -9.70 9.31 -18.42
N THR A 450 -10.24 10.54 -18.48
CA THR A 450 -10.98 11.19 -17.39
C THR A 450 -12.30 11.83 -17.85
N SER A 451 -12.70 11.61 -19.11
CA SER A 451 -13.99 12.06 -19.60
C SER A 451 -14.53 11.16 -20.71
N VAL A 452 -15.85 11.20 -20.87
CA VAL A 452 -16.54 10.48 -21.93
C VAL A 452 -17.81 11.21 -22.33
N THR A 453 -18.16 11.17 -23.61
CA THR A 453 -19.48 11.57 -24.09
C THR A 453 -20.21 10.33 -24.62
N LEU A 454 -21.38 10.04 -24.05
CA LEU A 454 -22.27 8.98 -24.50
C LEU A 454 -23.34 9.61 -25.38
N LYS A 455 -23.56 9.04 -26.57
CA LYS A 455 -24.61 9.47 -27.50
C LYS A 455 -25.52 8.33 -27.85
N ALA A 456 -26.80 8.64 -28.09
CA ALA A 456 -27.75 7.70 -28.65
C ALA A 456 -28.59 8.32 -29.77
N THR A 457 -28.68 7.54 -30.85
CA THR A 457 -29.61 7.59 -31.98
C THR A 457 -31.11 7.47 -31.63
N ILE A 458 -32.00 8.46 -31.72
CA ILE A 458 -33.45 8.17 -31.69
C ILE A 458 -34.22 8.78 -32.85
N PRO A 459 -35.27 8.11 -33.34
CA PRO A 459 -36.22 8.71 -34.27
C PRO A 459 -37.03 9.80 -33.61
N LEU A 460 -37.41 10.76 -34.46
CA LEU A 460 -38.13 11.95 -34.08
C LEU A 460 -39.41 11.60 -33.33
N GLN A 461 -39.45 11.89 -32.04
CA GLN A 461 -40.62 11.64 -31.21
C GLN A 461 -40.64 12.52 -29.97
N TYR A 462 -41.81 12.61 -29.34
CA TYR A 462 -41.99 13.26 -28.04
C TYR A 462 -41.46 12.36 -26.92
N MET A 463 -40.76 12.93 -25.94
CA MET A 463 -40.28 12.22 -24.73
C MET A 463 -40.73 12.94 -23.46
N GLU A 464 -41.43 12.23 -22.58
CA GLU A 464 -41.81 12.72 -21.25
C GLU A 464 -40.65 12.60 -20.26
N GLU A 465 -39.85 11.54 -20.39
CA GLU A 465 -38.68 11.33 -19.55
C GLU A 465 -37.62 10.60 -20.34
N TRP A 466 -36.34 10.93 -20.12
CA TRP A 466 -35.24 10.24 -20.77
C TRP A 466 -33.98 10.33 -19.92
N GLY A 467 -33.05 9.40 -20.11
CA GLY A 467 -31.82 9.38 -19.34
C GLY A 467 -30.86 8.26 -19.71
N VAL A 468 -29.82 8.13 -18.90
CA VAL A 468 -28.81 7.06 -19.02
C VAL A 468 -28.54 6.44 -17.67
N TYR A 469 -28.42 5.11 -17.64
CA TYR A 469 -27.83 4.38 -16.53
C TYR A 469 -26.35 4.21 -16.82
N PHE A 470 -25.48 4.61 -15.88
CA PHE A 470 -24.04 4.65 -16.08
C PHE A 470 -23.26 4.28 -14.81
N GLY A 471 -22.19 3.49 -14.93
CA GLY A 471 -21.37 3.07 -13.79
C GLY A 471 -20.35 1.98 -14.12
N LYS A 472 -19.49 1.62 -13.15
CA LYS A 472 -18.45 0.58 -13.31
C LYS A 472 -18.97 -0.85 -13.12
N ASN A 473 -20.06 -0.99 -12.35
CA ASN A 473 -20.68 -2.27 -12.08
C ASN A 473 -21.97 -2.40 -12.91
N PRO A 474 -22.05 -3.32 -13.88
CA PRO A 474 -23.23 -3.48 -14.74
C PRO A 474 -24.51 -3.83 -13.96
N SER A 475 -24.37 -4.39 -12.75
CA SER A 475 -25.48 -4.73 -11.86
C SER A 475 -25.92 -3.57 -10.96
N ASN A 476 -25.15 -2.46 -10.91
CA ASN A 476 -25.44 -1.30 -10.07
C ASN A 476 -25.07 0.02 -10.78
N LEU A 477 -25.89 0.38 -11.78
CA LEU A 477 -25.70 1.60 -12.56
C LEU A 477 -26.46 2.77 -11.95
N LYS A 478 -25.81 3.92 -11.88
CA LYS A 478 -26.45 5.17 -11.41
C LYS A 478 -27.29 5.76 -12.54
N ARG A 479 -28.51 6.17 -12.22
CA ARG A 479 -29.43 6.83 -13.14
C ARG A 479 -29.12 8.32 -13.25
N TYR A 480 -29.00 8.82 -14.48
CA TYR A 480 -28.83 10.23 -14.81
C TYR A 480 -29.98 10.67 -15.71
N PHE A 481 -30.70 11.70 -15.28
CA PHE A 481 -31.84 12.25 -16.00
C PHE A 481 -31.38 13.26 -17.05
N GLY A 482 -32.02 13.22 -18.22
CA GLY A 482 -31.83 14.21 -19.26
C GLY A 482 -32.57 15.50 -18.95
N ASN A 483 -32.33 16.53 -19.76
CA ASN A 483 -33.02 17.82 -19.63
C ASN A 483 -34.52 17.71 -19.98
N THR A 484 -35.29 18.73 -19.61
CA THR A 484 -36.77 18.78 -19.67
C THR A 484 -37.38 18.37 -21.02
N PRO A 485 -38.62 17.85 -21.02
CA PRO A 485 -39.31 17.30 -22.19
C PRO A 485 -39.28 18.25 -23.39
N ASP A 486 -38.84 17.76 -24.54
CA ASP A 486 -38.78 18.53 -25.77
C ASP A 486 -39.47 17.77 -26.90
N TYR A 487 -40.13 18.50 -27.78
CA TYR A 487 -40.71 17.93 -28.99
C TYR A 487 -39.59 17.78 -30.02
N ASN A 488 -39.59 16.70 -30.82
CA ASN A 488 -38.65 16.50 -31.91
C ASN A 488 -37.20 16.18 -31.51
N VAL A 489 -36.98 15.45 -30.41
CA VAL A 489 -35.64 14.99 -30.04
C VAL A 489 -35.21 13.85 -30.96
N THR A 490 -34.03 13.99 -31.56
CA THR A 490 -33.41 12.97 -32.44
C THR A 490 -32.13 12.37 -31.88
N SER A 491 -31.60 12.92 -30.78
CA SER A 491 -30.42 12.34 -30.12
C SER A 491 -30.39 12.66 -28.64
N MET A 492 -29.89 11.71 -27.86
CA MET A 492 -29.61 11.87 -26.43
C MET A 492 -28.09 11.97 -26.25
N THR A 493 -27.62 12.91 -25.43
CA THR A 493 -26.20 13.08 -25.16
C THR A 493 -25.96 13.29 -23.67
N PHE A 494 -25.04 12.52 -23.08
CA PHE A 494 -24.51 12.77 -21.73
C PHE A 494 -23.00 12.88 -21.79
N SER A 495 -22.45 13.91 -21.14
CA SER A 495 -21.01 14.05 -20.94
C SER A 495 -20.69 13.85 -19.48
N PHE A 496 -19.75 12.97 -19.20
CA PHE A 496 -19.25 12.70 -17.85
C PHE A 496 -17.80 13.16 -17.77
N THR A 497 -17.53 14.06 -16.82
CA THR A 497 -16.19 14.59 -16.51
C THR A 497 -15.84 14.43 -15.04
N GLU A 498 -16.77 13.90 -14.24
CA GLU A 498 -16.61 13.62 -12.81
C GLU A 498 -16.72 12.11 -12.59
N ASP A 499 -15.93 11.60 -11.63
CA ASP A 499 -15.88 10.18 -11.26
C ASP A 499 -15.58 9.22 -12.44
N ILE A 500 -14.88 9.75 -13.46
CA ILE A 500 -14.32 9.01 -14.57
C ILE A 500 -12.83 8.74 -14.31
N PHE A 501 -12.45 7.47 -14.31
CA PHE A 501 -11.09 7.02 -13.98
C PHE A 501 -10.39 6.42 -15.20
N PRO A 502 -9.05 6.56 -15.30
CA PRO A 502 -8.26 5.98 -16.39
C PRO A 502 -8.27 4.45 -16.36
N ASP A 503 -8.09 3.83 -17.54
CA ASP A 503 -8.01 2.37 -17.72
C ASP A 503 -9.12 1.59 -17.01
N THR A 504 -10.34 2.15 -17.02
CA THR A 504 -11.47 1.63 -16.24
C THR A 504 -12.63 1.34 -17.18
N THR A 505 -13.21 0.15 -17.04
CA THR A 505 -14.39 -0.26 -17.80
C THR A 505 -15.66 0.25 -17.16
N TYR A 506 -16.50 0.88 -17.96
CA TYR A 506 -17.82 1.37 -17.60
C TYR A 506 -18.90 0.71 -18.45
N TYR A 507 -20.08 0.60 -17.87
CA TYR A 507 -21.26 0.03 -18.49
C TYR A 507 -22.38 1.09 -18.54
N TYR A 508 -23.19 1.04 -19.58
CA TYR A 508 -24.30 1.98 -19.73
C TYR A 508 -25.43 1.47 -20.60
N TYR A 509 -26.64 1.99 -20.38
CA TYR A 509 -27.75 1.90 -21.32
C TYR A 509 -28.61 3.15 -21.24
N PHE A 510 -29.17 3.54 -22.38
CA PHE A 510 -30.07 4.68 -22.50
C PHE A 510 -31.51 4.26 -22.32
N TYR A 511 -32.36 5.15 -21.81
CA TYR A 511 -33.80 4.91 -21.71
C TYR A 511 -34.60 6.17 -22.01
N TYR A 512 -35.85 6.00 -22.45
CA TYR A 512 -36.84 7.07 -22.54
C TYR A 512 -38.27 6.56 -22.35
N SER A 513 -39.19 7.47 -22.02
CA SER A 513 -40.62 7.25 -21.85
C SER A 513 -41.43 8.29 -22.63
N THR A 514 -42.57 7.88 -23.19
CA THR A 514 -43.51 8.74 -23.94
C THR A 514 -44.92 8.75 -23.32
N GLY A 515 -45.02 8.47 -22.01
CA GLY A 515 -46.27 8.42 -21.23
C GLY A 515 -47.08 7.14 -21.38
N THR A 516 -46.99 6.48 -22.54
CA THR A 516 -47.66 5.20 -22.82
C THR A 516 -46.70 4.04 -23.05
N LYS A 517 -45.41 4.32 -23.27
CA LYS A 517 -44.38 3.32 -23.56
C LYS A 517 -43.03 3.75 -23.00
N THR A 518 -42.24 2.78 -22.56
CA THR A 518 -40.85 2.95 -22.14
C THR A 518 -39.96 2.11 -23.05
N ALA A 519 -38.84 2.67 -23.49
CA ALA A 519 -37.86 1.96 -24.31
C ALA A 519 -36.46 2.13 -23.72
N ALA A 520 -35.63 1.11 -23.89
CA ALA A 520 -34.24 1.11 -23.46
C ALA A 520 -33.32 0.54 -24.54
N SER A 521 -32.08 1.01 -24.57
CA SER A 521 -31.04 0.38 -25.37
C SER A 521 -30.58 -0.93 -24.72
N LYS A 522 -29.85 -1.76 -25.47
CA LYS A 522 -29.07 -2.84 -24.85
C LYS A 522 -28.01 -2.26 -23.91
N LEU A 523 -27.44 -3.12 -23.06
CA LEU A 523 -26.29 -2.77 -22.23
C LEU A 523 -25.03 -2.68 -23.11
N TYR A 524 -24.33 -1.55 -23.01
CA TYR A 524 -23.05 -1.30 -23.66
C TYR A 524 -21.94 -1.18 -22.62
N SER A 525 -20.70 -1.35 -23.05
CA SER A 525 -19.52 -1.06 -22.23
C SER A 525 -18.44 -0.36 -23.05
N PHE A 526 -17.56 0.35 -22.36
CA PHE A 526 -16.32 0.89 -22.92
C PHE A 526 -15.26 0.95 -21.82
N THR A 527 -14.00 0.98 -22.22
CA THR A 527 -12.86 1.19 -21.31
C THR A 527 -12.26 2.56 -21.60
N THR A 528 -12.09 3.39 -20.58
CA THR A 528 -11.40 4.68 -20.71
C THR A 528 -9.95 4.48 -21.14
N ASN A 529 -9.37 5.51 -21.75
CA ASN A 529 -7.98 5.44 -22.13
C ASN A 529 -7.10 5.25 -20.88
N LYS A 530 -5.96 4.58 -21.04
CA LYS A 530 -4.92 4.58 -20.02
C LYS A 530 -4.54 6.03 -19.71
N SER A 531 -4.26 6.30 -18.44
CA SER A 531 -3.72 7.59 -18.04
C SER A 531 -2.48 7.88 -18.89
N ASN A 532 -2.49 8.99 -19.64
CA ASN A 532 -1.35 9.44 -20.45
C ASN A 532 -0.16 9.93 -19.58
N SER A 533 0.03 9.32 -18.41
CA SER A 533 1.18 9.45 -17.50
C SER A 533 2.51 9.04 -18.13
N SER A 534 2.50 8.47 -19.34
CA SER A 534 3.69 8.29 -20.18
C SER A 534 4.34 9.62 -20.58
N SER A 535 3.65 10.76 -20.43
CA SER A 535 4.35 12.03 -20.22
C SER A 535 4.50 12.26 -18.71
N ASN A 536 5.74 12.13 -18.23
CA ASN A 536 6.23 12.18 -16.85
C ASN A 536 5.97 13.54 -16.12
N ARG A 537 4.76 14.10 -16.22
CA ARG A 537 4.46 15.50 -15.89
C ARG A 537 3.20 15.74 -15.06
N ASP A 538 2.52 14.72 -14.55
CA ASP A 538 1.26 14.92 -13.79
C ASP A 538 1.33 14.34 -12.36
N PHE A 539 2.06 13.23 -12.15
CA PHE A 539 2.42 12.71 -10.82
C PHE A 539 3.88 12.22 -10.87
N GLU A 540 4.76 12.80 -10.04
CA GLU A 540 6.20 12.47 -10.05
C GLU A 540 6.52 11.25 -9.17
N SER A 541 5.85 11.12 -8.02
CA SER A 541 5.98 9.95 -7.15
C SER A 541 4.81 9.85 -6.19
N VAL A 542 4.46 8.62 -5.81
CA VAL A 542 3.55 8.32 -4.70
C VAL A 542 4.30 7.40 -3.76
N MET A 543 4.62 7.88 -2.56
CA MET A 543 5.36 7.14 -1.56
C MET A 543 4.49 6.92 -0.32
N THR A 544 4.48 5.69 0.16
CA THR A 544 3.96 5.38 1.49
C THR A 544 5.02 5.78 2.51
N THR A 545 4.70 6.70 3.41
CA THR A 545 5.63 7.24 4.42
C THR A 545 5.47 6.57 5.78
N ASN A 546 4.33 5.92 6.02
CA ASN A 546 4.05 5.08 7.18
C ASN A 546 3.05 4.01 6.74
N LEU A 547 3.31 2.74 7.05
CA LEU A 547 2.38 1.63 6.82
C LEU A 547 2.45 0.71 8.03
N THR A 548 1.31 0.48 8.65
CA THR A 548 1.16 -0.41 9.80
C THR A 548 -0.09 -1.28 9.61
N ASP A 549 -0.46 -2.03 10.65
CA ASP A 549 -1.70 -2.81 10.68
C ASP A 549 -2.98 -1.96 10.68
N THR A 550 -2.89 -0.69 11.10
CA THR A 550 -4.06 0.19 11.31
C THR A 550 -3.92 1.59 10.74
N GLU A 551 -2.72 1.96 10.30
CA GLU A 551 -2.41 3.30 9.79
C GLU A 551 -1.64 3.23 8.47
N ALA A 552 -1.98 4.13 7.54
CA ALA A 552 -1.19 4.37 6.34
C ALA A 552 -1.10 5.88 6.06
N SER A 553 0.10 6.36 5.72
CA SER A 553 0.35 7.74 5.32
C SER A 553 1.02 7.79 3.96
N PHE A 554 0.62 8.74 3.13
CA PHE A 554 1.08 8.87 1.76
C PHE A 554 1.59 10.27 1.51
N LYS A 555 2.70 10.37 0.79
CA LYS A 555 3.21 11.59 0.18
C LYS A 555 3.17 11.44 -1.33
N VAL A 556 2.47 12.36 -1.97
CA VAL A 556 2.30 12.43 -3.42
C VAL A 556 3.07 13.65 -3.90
N THR A 557 4.03 13.47 -4.79
CA THR A 557 4.76 14.55 -5.44
C THR A 557 4.10 14.83 -6.78
N ILE A 558 3.80 16.10 -7.05
CA ILE A 558 3.23 16.57 -8.31
C ILE A 558 4.09 17.71 -8.84
N PRO A 559 4.11 17.96 -10.16
CA PRO A 559 4.79 19.14 -10.67
C PRO A 559 4.15 20.40 -10.08
N SER A 560 5.01 21.37 -9.78
CA SER A 560 4.57 22.66 -9.21
C SER A 560 3.53 23.30 -10.11
N CYS A 561 2.28 23.30 -9.67
CA CYS A 561 1.17 23.86 -10.42
C CYS A 561 0.10 24.44 -9.49
N TYR A 562 -0.74 25.30 -10.07
CA TYR A 562 -1.88 25.86 -9.37
C TYR A 562 -2.98 24.80 -9.22
N VAL A 563 -3.38 24.53 -7.98
CA VAL A 563 -4.38 23.50 -7.62
C VAL A 563 -5.55 24.16 -6.92
N ASP A 564 -6.73 24.09 -7.55
CA ASP A 564 -8.00 24.60 -7.00
C ASP A 564 -8.56 23.66 -5.92
N SER A 565 -8.44 22.35 -6.13
CA SER A 565 -8.80 21.35 -5.13
C SER A 565 -8.01 20.07 -5.34
N CYS A 566 -7.81 19.29 -4.28
CA CYS A 566 -7.24 17.95 -4.39
C CYS A 566 -7.87 17.00 -3.39
N GLY A 567 -7.62 15.72 -3.60
CA GLY A 567 -8.19 14.68 -2.76
C GLY A 567 -7.81 13.30 -3.24
N TYR A 568 -8.53 12.31 -2.71
CA TYR A 568 -8.31 10.92 -3.04
C TYR A 568 -9.62 10.14 -2.95
N TYR A 569 -9.73 9.08 -3.75
CA TYR A 569 -10.78 8.07 -3.64
C TYR A 569 -10.20 6.90 -2.88
N PHE A 570 -10.90 6.31 -1.91
CA PHE A 570 -10.36 5.26 -1.06
C PHE A 570 -11.42 4.23 -0.66
N GLY A 571 -11.04 2.96 -0.59
CA GLY A 571 -11.93 1.88 -0.15
C GLY A 571 -11.28 0.49 -0.25
N THR A 572 -12.02 -0.53 0.17
CA THR A 572 -11.62 -1.96 0.04
C THR A 572 -12.15 -2.61 -1.24
N ASP A 573 -13.04 -1.91 -1.97
CA ASP A 573 -13.58 -2.33 -3.27
C ASP A 573 -13.16 -1.32 -4.34
N SER A 574 -12.36 -1.75 -5.31
CA SER A 574 -11.85 -0.90 -6.40
C SER A 574 -12.95 -0.32 -7.29
N ASN A 575 -14.15 -0.94 -7.31
CA ASN A 575 -15.30 -0.47 -8.07
C ASN A 575 -16.13 0.57 -7.31
N ASN A 576 -15.98 0.65 -5.98
CA ASN A 576 -16.79 1.49 -5.10
C ASN A 576 -15.93 2.23 -4.07
N LEU A 577 -15.23 3.26 -4.54
CA LEU A 577 -14.32 4.06 -3.73
C LEU A 577 -14.98 5.35 -3.24
N GLN A 578 -14.76 5.69 -1.98
CA GLN A 578 -15.29 6.92 -1.39
C GLN A 578 -14.37 8.11 -1.67
N LYS A 579 -14.94 9.20 -2.19
CA LYS A 579 -14.23 10.45 -2.46
C LYS A 579 -13.97 11.23 -1.18
N ASN A 580 -12.72 11.63 -0.97
CA ASN A 580 -12.25 12.41 0.17
C ASN A 580 -11.52 13.65 -0.34
N VAL A 581 -11.90 14.83 0.18
CA VAL A 581 -11.29 16.11 -0.20
C VAL A 581 -10.21 16.48 0.82
N ILE A 582 -9.03 16.87 0.35
CA ILE A 582 -7.98 17.42 1.20
C ILE A 582 -8.23 18.93 1.34
N ALA A 583 -8.49 19.38 2.57
CA ALA A 583 -8.78 20.78 2.84
C ALA A 583 -7.52 21.66 2.68
N ASN A 584 -7.66 22.72 1.87
CA ASN A 584 -6.73 23.84 1.78
C ASN A 584 -5.30 23.47 1.26
N PRO A 585 -5.17 22.98 0.01
CA PRO A 585 -3.87 22.56 -0.53
C PRO A 585 -2.81 23.67 -0.55
N GLY A 586 -3.22 24.94 -0.60
CA GLY A 586 -2.34 26.06 -0.86
C GLY A 586 -2.24 26.34 -2.37
N LYS A 587 -2.14 27.62 -2.73
CA LYS A 587 -1.98 28.03 -4.14
C LYS A 587 -0.53 27.75 -4.54
N ASN A 588 -0.31 26.97 -5.59
CA ASN A 588 0.99 26.46 -6.05
C ASN A 588 1.62 25.43 -5.10
N ILE A 589 1.28 24.15 -5.30
CA ILE A 589 1.88 23.03 -4.57
C ILE A 589 2.68 22.12 -5.49
N SER A 590 3.73 21.51 -4.94
CA SER A 590 4.54 20.46 -5.58
C SER A 590 4.41 19.11 -4.88
N TRP A 591 3.60 19.02 -3.82
CA TRP A 591 3.31 17.77 -3.14
C TRP A 591 2.02 17.89 -2.32
N MET A 592 1.41 16.75 -2.02
CA MET A 592 0.29 16.62 -1.10
C MET A 592 0.47 15.37 -0.23
N THR A 593 -0.14 15.36 0.95
CA THR A 593 -0.13 14.21 1.86
C THR A 593 -1.53 13.87 2.33
N PHE A 594 -1.81 12.58 2.51
CA PHE A 594 -3.00 12.11 3.20
C PHE A 594 -2.67 10.91 4.07
N ALA A 595 -3.46 10.71 5.12
CA ALA A 595 -3.28 9.61 6.06
C ALA A 595 -4.63 8.99 6.46
N ARG A 596 -4.59 7.72 6.80
CA ARG A 596 -5.70 6.93 7.36
C ARG A 596 -5.23 6.26 8.62
N ASN A 597 -6.03 6.34 9.68
CA ASN A 597 -5.67 5.85 11.02
C ASN A 597 -6.70 4.84 11.56
N ASP A 598 -7.54 4.32 10.67
CA ASP A 598 -8.73 3.51 10.93
C ASP A 598 -8.79 2.29 10.00
N LEU A 599 -7.61 1.75 9.65
CA LEU A 599 -7.51 0.63 8.72
C LEU A 599 -7.63 -0.71 9.45
N SER A 600 -8.12 -1.71 8.73
CA SER A 600 -8.18 -3.08 9.21
C SER A 600 -6.85 -3.79 8.90
N PRO A 601 -6.31 -4.61 9.81
CA PRO A 601 -5.10 -5.38 9.54
C PRO A 601 -5.27 -6.38 8.40
N ASN A 602 -4.17 -6.72 7.73
CA ASN A 602 -4.15 -7.68 6.62
C ASN A 602 -5.25 -7.43 5.56
N THR A 603 -5.55 -6.15 5.30
CA THR A 603 -6.66 -5.75 4.42
C THR A 603 -6.09 -4.94 3.28
N THR A 604 -6.47 -5.30 2.05
CA THR A 604 -6.10 -4.56 0.85
C THR A 604 -7.03 -3.37 0.66
N TYR A 605 -6.42 -2.20 0.47
CA TYR A 605 -7.11 -0.95 0.16
C TYR A 605 -6.66 -0.44 -1.19
N TYR A 606 -7.60 0.17 -1.89
CA TYR A 606 -7.45 0.74 -3.21
C TYR A 606 -7.67 2.24 -3.14
N PHE A 607 -6.91 3.00 -3.93
CA PHE A 607 -7.10 4.43 -4.01
C PHE A 607 -6.68 5.07 -5.34
N TYR A 608 -7.38 6.16 -5.69
CA TYR A 608 -6.94 7.12 -6.70
C TYR A 608 -6.60 8.44 -6.00
N ILE A 609 -5.66 9.19 -6.55
CA ILE A 609 -5.40 10.58 -6.14
C ILE A 609 -5.91 11.48 -7.24
N TYR A 610 -6.49 12.62 -6.88
CA TYR A 610 -6.88 13.63 -7.85
C TYR A 610 -6.49 15.04 -7.42
N TYR A 611 -6.28 15.90 -8.41
CA TYR A 611 -6.22 17.34 -8.22
C TYR A 611 -6.89 18.05 -9.40
N VAL A 612 -7.37 19.25 -9.14
CA VAL A 612 -8.09 20.08 -10.11
C VAL A 612 -7.28 21.34 -10.33
N THR A 613 -7.04 21.69 -11.59
CA THR A 613 -6.48 22.96 -12.02
C THR A 613 -7.59 23.79 -12.67
N GLU A 614 -7.31 25.04 -13.01
CA GLU A 614 -8.26 25.92 -13.72
C GLU A 614 -8.80 25.31 -15.03
N THR A 615 -8.03 24.39 -15.64
CA THR A 615 -8.30 23.88 -16.99
C THR A 615 -8.69 22.41 -17.04
N ARG A 616 -8.40 21.61 -16.01
CA ARG A 616 -8.70 20.17 -16.01
C ARG A 616 -8.69 19.53 -14.62
N THR A 617 -9.31 18.36 -14.53
CA THR A 617 -9.11 17.41 -13.42
C THR A 617 -8.04 16.40 -13.83
N VAL A 618 -7.09 16.13 -12.95
CA VAL A 618 -6.05 15.13 -13.13
C VAL A 618 -6.27 14.03 -12.10
N VAL A 619 -6.28 12.78 -12.56
CA VAL A 619 -6.50 11.59 -11.73
C VAL A 619 -5.37 10.60 -11.96
N SER A 620 -4.86 10.01 -10.90
CA SER A 620 -3.78 9.02 -10.98
C SER A 620 -4.26 7.69 -11.58
N LYS A 621 -3.33 6.77 -11.83
CA LYS A 621 -3.67 5.35 -11.93
C LYS A 621 -4.23 4.82 -10.60
N LEU A 622 -4.85 3.64 -10.63
CA LEU A 622 -5.28 2.95 -9.42
C LEU A 622 -4.05 2.48 -8.65
N TYR A 623 -3.96 2.86 -7.38
CA TYR A 623 -2.97 2.34 -6.44
C TYR A 623 -3.63 1.37 -5.47
N GLN A 624 -2.83 0.43 -4.96
CA GLN A 624 -3.25 -0.45 -3.89
C GLN A 624 -2.13 -0.63 -2.87
N PHE A 625 -2.52 -0.96 -1.64
CA PHE A 625 -1.62 -1.42 -0.60
C PHE A 625 -2.37 -2.37 0.33
N THR A 626 -1.63 -3.22 1.03
CA THR A 626 -2.16 -4.10 2.06
C THR A 626 -1.57 -3.68 3.39
N THR A 627 -2.41 -3.47 4.40
CA THR A 627 -1.96 -3.20 5.76
C THR A 627 -1.17 -4.39 6.31
N GLU A 628 -0.24 -4.10 7.22
CA GLU A 628 0.53 -5.17 7.84
C GLU A 628 -0.41 -6.18 8.54
N PRO A 629 -0.02 -7.47 8.60
CA PRO A 629 -0.72 -8.44 9.42
C PRO A 629 -0.81 -7.91 10.85
N GLY A 630 -2.02 -7.92 11.41
CA GLY A 630 -2.23 -7.55 12.80
C GLY A 630 -1.35 -8.44 13.67
N LYS A 631 -0.64 -7.86 14.65
CA LYS A 631 0.32 -8.60 15.48
C LYS A 631 -0.30 -9.90 15.99
N SER A 632 0.17 -11.03 15.46
CA SER A 632 -0.35 -12.34 15.81
C SER A 632 -0.01 -12.64 17.28
N LYS A 633 -0.93 -13.33 17.95
CA LYS A 633 -0.82 -13.75 19.35
C LYS A 633 0.14 -14.94 19.46
N PRO A 634 1.24 -14.89 20.24
CA PRO A 634 2.00 -16.09 20.58
C PRO A 634 1.26 -16.95 21.62
N SER A 635 1.45 -18.25 21.46
CA SER A 635 0.91 -19.41 22.20
C SER A 635 1.10 -19.37 23.75
N GLU A 636 0.43 -20.32 24.40
CA GLU A 636 -0.01 -20.42 25.80
C GLU A 636 1.10 -20.73 26.86
N ALA A 637 0.84 -20.26 28.11
CA ALA A 637 1.39 -20.73 29.41
C ALA A 637 2.71 -20.17 30.02
N ALA A 638 3.13 -18.93 29.77
CA ALA A 638 4.11 -18.24 30.64
C ALA A 638 3.52 -17.00 31.34
N ALA A 639 3.90 -16.76 32.61
CA ALA A 639 3.53 -15.54 33.33
C ALA A 639 4.14 -14.30 32.63
N PRO A 640 3.45 -13.15 32.59
CA PRO A 640 3.98 -11.94 31.96
C PRO A 640 5.34 -11.52 32.53
N GLU A 641 6.15 -10.87 31.69
CA GLU A 641 7.50 -10.45 32.09
C GLU A 641 7.46 -9.38 33.19
N LYS A 642 8.61 -9.19 33.86
CA LYS A 642 8.75 -8.16 34.88
C LYS A 642 8.68 -6.77 34.26
N VAL A 643 7.59 -6.06 34.54
CA VAL A 643 7.32 -4.72 34.00
C VAL A 643 8.40 -3.71 34.38
N VAL A 644 8.91 -2.97 33.38
CA VAL A 644 9.81 -1.83 33.59
C VAL A 644 9.00 -0.60 33.99
N LEU A 645 9.08 -0.23 35.28
CA LEU A 645 8.43 0.95 35.85
C LEU A 645 9.33 2.19 35.78
N TYR A 646 8.86 3.24 35.10
CA TYR A 646 9.54 4.53 35.12
C TYR A 646 9.34 5.25 36.46
N THR A 647 10.20 6.23 36.74
CA THR A 647 10.11 6.99 37.99
C THR A 647 8.80 7.80 38.01
N PRO A 648 7.87 7.54 38.94
CA PRO A 648 6.61 8.26 39.00
C PRO A 648 6.87 9.73 39.37
N TYR A 649 5.97 10.62 38.96
CA TYR A 649 6.09 12.06 39.26
C TYR A 649 4.77 12.66 39.73
N SER A 650 4.86 13.85 40.34
CA SER A 650 3.72 14.62 40.82
C SER A 650 3.92 16.10 40.51
N ASN A 651 3.24 16.59 39.47
CA ASN A 651 3.22 18.00 39.10
C ASN A 651 1.97 18.74 39.63
N LYS A 652 0.99 18.01 40.21
CA LYS A 652 -0.28 18.52 40.74
C LYS A 652 -0.53 18.01 42.18
N LYS A 653 -1.19 18.83 43.00
CA LYS A 653 -1.58 18.45 44.37
C LYS A 653 -2.44 17.18 44.35
N LYS A 654 -2.26 16.33 45.37
CA LYS A 654 -3.04 15.09 45.57
C LYS A 654 -3.03 14.11 44.38
N THR A 655 -2.05 14.21 43.46
CA THR A 655 -2.02 13.45 42.20
C THR A 655 -0.62 12.88 41.92
N MET A 656 -0.56 11.66 41.41
CA MET A 656 0.64 10.97 40.96
C MET A 656 0.42 10.40 39.55
N TYR A 657 1.45 10.47 38.72
CA TYR A 657 1.50 9.89 37.38
C TYR A 657 2.47 8.70 37.41
N VAL A 658 2.01 7.56 36.91
CA VAL A 658 2.74 6.30 36.87
C VAL A 658 2.83 5.88 35.40
N GLU A 659 4.03 5.60 34.91
CA GLU A 659 4.30 5.26 33.51
C GLU A 659 5.21 4.03 33.45
N TRP A 660 5.03 3.18 32.45
CA TRP A 660 5.76 1.91 32.31
C TRP A 660 5.96 1.52 30.86
N ARG A 661 6.92 0.62 30.61
CA ARG A 661 7.08 -0.04 29.31
C ARG A 661 5.96 -1.06 29.12
N MET A 662 5.27 -1.01 27.99
CA MET A 662 4.21 -1.96 27.65
C MET A 662 4.79 -3.36 27.44
N ASP A 663 4.04 -4.36 27.87
CA ASP A 663 4.26 -5.78 27.60
C ASP A 663 3.13 -6.26 26.69
N SER A 664 3.47 -6.57 25.43
CA SER A 664 2.52 -7.06 24.42
C SER A 664 1.97 -8.45 24.76
N ASN A 665 2.56 -9.16 25.72
CA ASN A 665 2.11 -10.48 26.17
C ASN A 665 1.12 -10.42 27.36
N ALA A 666 0.85 -9.23 27.91
CA ALA A 666 -0.08 -9.01 29.01
C ALA A 666 -1.52 -8.78 28.51
N ASP A 667 -2.52 -9.03 29.35
CA ASP A 667 -3.91 -8.56 29.14
C ASP A 667 -4.21 -7.28 29.94
N GLY A 668 -3.31 -6.90 30.84
CA GLY A 668 -3.40 -5.68 31.61
C GLY A 668 -2.37 -5.61 32.72
N TYR A 669 -2.50 -4.58 33.57
CA TYR A 669 -1.56 -4.30 34.64
C TYR A 669 -2.25 -4.10 35.98
N GLN A 670 -1.52 -4.38 37.05
CA GLN A 670 -1.90 -4.04 38.42
C GLN A 670 -0.84 -3.14 39.03
N ILE A 671 -1.24 -1.92 39.38
CA ILE A 671 -0.41 -0.95 40.08
C ILE A 671 -0.72 -1.03 41.56
N GLN A 672 0.31 -1.15 42.39
CA GLN A 672 0.20 -1.11 43.85
C GLN A 672 0.96 0.11 44.38
N TYR A 673 0.33 0.86 45.28
CA TYR A 673 0.91 2.08 45.85
C TYR A 673 0.60 2.25 47.34
N SER A 674 1.55 2.81 48.09
CA SER A 674 1.45 2.98 49.55
C SER A 674 2.40 4.07 50.07
N THR A 675 2.15 4.57 51.28
CA THR A 675 3.14 5.37 52.01
C THR A 675 4.16 4.52 52.77
N ASP A 676 3.95 3.21 52.88
CA ASP A 676 4.94 2.23 53.40
C ASP A 676 5.59 1.49 52.22
N LYS A 677 6.93 1.55 52.11
CA LYS A 677 7.74 0.88 51.08
C LYS A 677 7.56 -0.65 51.07
N ARG A 678 7.09 -1.25 52.17
CA ARG A 678 6.80 -2.69 52.29
C ARG A 678 5.41 -3.07 51.80
N PHE A 679 4.58 -2.10 51.39
CA PHE A 679 3.24 -2.30 50.84
C PHE A 679 2.25 -3.07 51.74
N LYS A 680 2.42 -3.06 53.07
CA LYS A 680 1.55 -3.77 54.04
C LYS A 680 0.06 -3.44 53.90
N SER A 681 -0.27 -2.16 53.66
CA SER A 681 -1.65 -1.67 53.51
C SER A 681 -1.82 -0.91 52.19
N ALA A 682 -1.26 -1.47 51.11
CA ALA A 682 -1.20 -0.79 49.84
C ALA A 682 -2.51 -0.84 49.05
N LYS A 683 -2.83 0.27 48.41
CA LYS A 683 -3.95 0.36 47.48
C LYS A 683 -3.55 -0.24 46.13
N LYS A 684 -4.52 -0.81 45.42
CA LYS A 684 -4.33 -1.42 44.10
C LYS A 684 -5.20 -0.74 43.06
N VAL A 685 -4.70 -0.61 41.83
CA VAL A 685 -5.44 -0.15 40.64
C VAL A 685 -5.19 -1.14 39.53
N THR A 686 -6.25 -1.58 38.87
CA THR A 686 -6.17 -2.44 37.68
C THR A 686 -6.29 -1.57 36.44
N VAL A 687 -5.46 -1.86 35.44
CA VAL A 687 -5.53 -1.31 34.09
C VAL A 687 -5.84 -2.49 33.18
N ALA A 688 -7.10 -2.63 32.75
CA ALA A 688 -7.57 -3.74 31.92
C ALA A 688 -7.31 -3.47 30.43
N SER A 689 -6.06 -3.12 30.12
CA SER A 689 -5.60 -3.03 28.75
C SER A 689 -4.08 -3.18 28.72
N TRP A 690 -3.60 -3.93 27.72
CA TRP A 690 -2.18 -4.16 27.48
C TRP A 690 -1.50 -2.97 26.80
N ASN A 691 -2.25 -2.22 25.98
CA ASN A 691 -1.77 -1.09 25.18
C ASN A 691 -1.83 0.26 25.92
N VAL A 692 -2.00 0.24 27.24
CA VAL A 692 -1.92 1.43 28.08
C VAL A 692 -0.59 1.44 28.81
N ASN A 693 0.15 2.54 28.68
CA ASN A 693 1.48 2.71 29.27
C ASN A 693 1.54 3.71 30.44
N SER A 694 0.39 4.29 30.84
CA SER A 694 0.34 5.29 31.89
C SER A 694 -0.96 5.27 32.71
N LYS A 695 -0.89 5.74 33.96
CA LYS A 695 -2.04 5.90 34.85
C LYS A 695 -1.88 7.11 35.77
N LYS A 696 -2.92 7.94 35.81
CA LYS A 696 -3.11 9.00 36.80
C LYS A 696 -3.80 8.46 38.05
N ILE A 697 -3.18 8.63 39.21
CA ILE A 697 -3.71 8.28 40.53
C ILE A 697 -4.01 9.57 41.31
N THR A 698 -5.26 9.74 41.74
CA THR A 698 -5.75 10.95 42.42
C THR A 698 -6.12 10.67 43.88
N LYS A 699 -6.58 11.70 44.61
CA LYS A 699 -7.02 11.61 46.02
C LYS A 699 -5.89 11.17 46.97
N LEU A 700 -4.64 11.53 46.66
CA LEU A 700 -3.47 11.28 47.50
C LEU A 700 -3.27 12.38 48.54
N LYS A 701 -2.53 12.10 49.62
CA LYS A 701 -2.16 13.11 50.62
C LYS A 701 -0.99 13.95 50.09
N SER A 702 -1.17 15.27 49.99
CA SER A 702 -0.11 16.21 49.60
C SER A 702 1.09 16.17 50.55
N LYS A 703 2.28 16.50 50.03
CA LYS A 703 3.57 16.50 50.74
C LYS A 703 4.03 15.14 51.28
N LYS A 704 3.28 14.05 51.07
CA LYS A 704 3.68 12.69 51.46
C LYS A 704 4.41 11.98 50.32
N ARG A 705 5.37 11.11 50.67
CA ARG A 705 6.04 10.21 49.72
C ARG A 705 5.20 8.95 49.54
N TYR A 706 4.98 8.55 48.29
CA TYR A 706 4.35 7.29 47.94
C TYR A 706 5.33 6.40 47.20
N TYR A 707 5.31 5.11 47.53
CA TYR A 707 6.02 4.04 46.85
C TYR A 707 5.06 3.34 45.90
N VAL A 708 5.55 2.95 44.73
CA VAL A 708 4.78 2.34 43.65
C VAL A 708 5.53 1.14 43.10
N ARG A 709 4.80 0.08 42.79
CA ARG A 709 5.24 -1.06 41.98
C ARG A 709 4.10 -1.49 41.06
N ILE A 710 4.43 -2.07 39.92
CA ILE A 710 3.47 -2.53 38.92
C ILE A 710 3.81 -3.97 38.52
N ARG A 711 2.81 -4.75 38.15
CA ARG A 711 2.99 -6.07 37.52
C ARG A 711 1.99 -6.26 36.40
N ALA A 712 2.37 -6.94 35.34
CA ALA A 712 1.47 -7.36 34.28
C ALA A 712 0.63 -8.57 34.72
N TYR A 713 -0.52 -8.77 34.11
CA TYR A 713 -1.33 -9.97 34.27
C TYR A 713 -1.87 -10.45 32.92
N LYS A 714 -2.14 -11.75 32.85
CA LYS A 714 -2.83 -12.42 31.75
C LYS A 714 -4.08 -13.13 32.30
N ASN A 715 -5.17 -13.13 31.57
CA ASN A 715 -6.36 -13.90 31.87
C ASN A 715 -6.14 -15.32 31.35
N SER A 716 -6.27 -16.32 32.22
CA SER A 716 -6.12 -17.74 31.90
C SER A 716 -7.12 -18.55 32.71
N ALA A 717 -7.94 -19.38 32.03
CA ALA A 717 -8.95 -20.24 32.64
C ALA A 717 -9.84 -19.54 33.70
N GLY A 718 -10.32 -18.33 33.39
CA GLY A 718 -11.16 -17.53 34.30
C GLY A 718 -10.42 -16.83 35.46
N ASN A 719 -9.09 -16.99 35.57
CA ASN A 719 -8.25 -16.40 36.61
C ASN A 719 -7.19 -15.45 36.05
N LYS A 720 -6.62 -14.59 36.90
CA LYS A 720 -5.50 -13.70 36.53
C LYS A 720 -4.17 -14.31 36.93
N LEU A 721 -3.37 -14.68 35.93
CA LEU A 721 -1.97 -15.04 36.10
C LEU A 721 -1.12 -13.77 36.16
N TYR A 722 -0.46 -13.53 37.28
CA TYR A 722 0.33 -12.31 37.49
C TYR A 722 1.83 -12.56 37.27
N GLY A 723 2.49 -11.63 36.58
CA GLY A 723 3.94 -11.56 36.51
C GLY A 723 4.58 -11.04 37.80
N GLU A 724 5.91 -10.94 37.80
CA GLU A 724 6.66 -10.36 38.92
C GLU A 724 6.33 -8.88 39.16
N TRP A 725 6.48 -8.43 40.40
CA TRP A 725 6.45 -7.00 40.71
C TRP A 725 7.69 -6.29 40.16
N SER A 726 7.48 -5.13 39.53
CA SER A 726 8.54 -4.21 39.15
C SER A 726 9.41 -3.80 40.34
N VAL A 727 10.59 -3.26 40.03
CA VAL A 727 11.39 -2.53 41.02
C VAL A 727 10.53 -1.41 41.62
N VAL A 728 10.58 -1.27 42.95
CA VAL A 728 9.83 -0.25 43.69
C VAL A 728 10.40 1.13 43.38
N LYS A 729 9.56 2.04 42.89
CA LYS A 729 9.89 3.46 42.68
C LYS A 729 9.09 4.34 43.64
N SER A 730 9.43 5.62 43.77
CA SER A 730 8.71 6.54 44.67
C SER A 730 8.72 7.97 44.18
N CYS A 731 7.71 8.74 44.56
CA CYS A 731 7.68 10.19 44.37
C CYS A 731 7.04 10.90 45.58
N LYS A 732 7.34 12.19 45.76
CA LYS A 732 6.69 13.04 46.76
C LYS A 732 5.55 13.81 46.09
N ILE A 733 4.36 13.76 46.68
CA ILE A 733 3.18 14.43 46.13
C ILE A 733 3.26 15.93 46.39
N LYS A 734 2.97 16.74 45.37
CA LYS A 734 2.97 18.21 45.43
C LYS A 734 1.96 18.77 46.44
#